data_AF-A0A1F7QFP5-F1
#
_entry.id   AF-A0A1F7QFP5-F1
#
_cell.length_a   1.000
_cell.length_b   1.000
_cell.length_c   1.000
_cell.angle_alpha   90.00
_cell.angle_beta   90.00
_cell.angle_gamma   90.00
#
_symmetry.space_group_name_H-M   'P 1'
#
loop_
_entity.id
_entity.type
_entity.pdbx_description
1 polymer ?
#
loop_
_entity_poly.entity_id
_entity_poly.type
_entity_poly.pdbx_seq_one_letter_code
_entity_poly.pdbx_strand_id
1 'polypeptide(L)'
;MTRAVLRLKRGREARARSHPWIFKGDVADVTDVAPGSAVAVVDAAGRFVGRGFYNPRPALCCRLLTWADEPLDEAFFRRRLGEALALRARGPAGLPPLGRLVWSEADGLPGLVVDRYGPALVVQCLTLGMARCRPLVLDGLAALTDGLPAFAHDEAAPARLEGFEPAHGWARGAGPASVEVEEDGVRFRVTLGAGHKTGLYLDQRENRARAGGLAAGRDVLDAFCYAGGFACHALAGGARRAVLLESSPEALAAARANLALNGVAARAEVVAANVFDELRRLERAGARFGLCVLDPPPFARSRSALEAALRGYKEINLRAMRLLAPGGHLLTFSCSYHVSEALFEEVCREAAADAGVRLRLLAPLGQASDHCRLLTWADEPLDEAFFRRRLGEALALRARGPAGLPPLGRLVWSEADGLPGLVVDRYGPALVVQCLTLGMARCRPLVLDGLAALTDGLPAFAHDEAAPARLEGFEPAHGWARGAGPASVEVEEDGVRFRVTLGAGHKTGLYLDQRENRARAGGLAAGRDVLDAFCYAGGFACHALAGGARRAVLLESSPEALAAARANLALNGVAARAEVVAANVFDELRRLERAGARFGLCVLDPPPFARSRSALEAALRGYKEINLRAMRLLAPGGHLLTFSCSYHV
;
A
#
# COMPACT_ATOMS: atom_id res chain seq x y z
N MET A 1 17.67 -34.99 -30.98
CA MET A 1 17.84 -35.30 -29.54
C MET A 1 16.53 -34.98 -28.84
N THR A 2 15.97 -35.92 -28.09
CA THR A 2 14.72 -35.75 -27.34
C THR A 2 14.89 -34.61 -26.34
N ARG A 3 14.04 -33.59 -26.42
CA ARG A 3 14.11 -32.38 -25.59
C ARG A 3 13.83 -32.79 -24.13
N ALA A 4 14.68 -32.41 -23.17
CA ALA A 4 14.45 -32.72 -21.76
C ALA A 4 13.13 -32.08 -21.27
N VAL A 5 12.34 -32.84 -20.50
CA VAL A 5 10.99 -32.45 -20.07
C VAL A 5 10.88 -32.51 -18.54
N LEU A 6 10.24 -31.51 -17.95
CA LEU A 6 9.75 -31.49 -16.58
C LEU A 6 8.22 -31.45 -16.62
N ARG A 7 7.55 -32.45 -16.06
CA ARG A 7 6.10 -32.54 -16.00
C ARG A 7 5.57 -32.03 -14.67
N LEU A 8 4.57 -31.17 -14.72
CA LEU A 8 3.87 -30.67 -13.54
C LEU A 8 2.79 -31.65 -13.08
N LYS A 9 2.54 -31.70 -11.77
CA LYS A 9 1.35 -32.34 -11.20
C LYS A 9 0.09 -31.64 -11.71
N ARG A 10 -1.01 -32.39 -11.80
CA ARG A 10 -2.32 -31.88 -12.24
C ARG A 10 -2.73 -30.65 -11.41
N GLY A 11 -3.11 -29.56 -12.08
CA GLY A 11 -3.58 -28.32 -11.45
C GLY A 11 -2.47 -27.34 -11.04
N ARG A 12 -1.19 -27.68 -11.22
CA ARG A 12 -0.06 -26.79 -10.88
C ARG A 12 0.36 -25.88 -12.05
N GLU A 13 -0.16 -26.11 -13.25
CA GLU A 13 0.14 -25.34 -14.46
C GLU A 13 -0.40 -23.91 -14.42
N ALA A 14 -1.47 -23.63 -13.67
CA ALA A 14 -2.08 -22.30 -13.61
C ALA A 14 -1.09 -21.24 -13.10
N ARG A 15 -0.38 -21.54 -12.00
CA ARG A 15 0.67 -20.66 -11.46
C ARG A 15 1.86 -20.55 -12.41
N ALA A 16 2.27 -21.68 -12.99
CA ALA A 16 3.41 -21.73 -13.91
C ALA A 16 3.21 -20.92 -15.19
N ARG A 17 1.95 -20.62 -15.59
CA ARG A 17 1.64 -19.77 -16.75
C ARG A 17 1.84 -18.27 -16.51
N SER A 18 1.93 -17.83 -15.26
CA SER A 18 2.09 -16.42 -14.89
C SER A 18 3.28 -16.14 -13.98
N HIS A 19 3.87 -17.18 -13.39
CA HIS A 19 4.96 -17.09 -12.43
C HIS A 19 6.12 -18.00 -12.83
N PRO A 20 7.37 -17.51 -12.82
CA PRO A 20 8.51 -18.26 -13.31
C PRO A 20 8.99 -19.40 -12.37
N TRP A 21 8.37 -19.64 -11.22
CA TRP A 21 8.93 -20.51 -10.19
C TRP A 21 8.18 -21.84 -10.07
N ILE A 22 8.93 -22.92 -10.18
CA ILE A 22 8.45 -24.29 -10.03
C ILE A 22 9.17 -24.93 -8.84
N PHE A 23 8.41 -25.26 -7.80
CA PHE A 23 8.95 -25.94 -6.62
C PHE A 23 8.90 -27.45 -6.81
N LYS A 24 9.76 -28.18 -6.10
CA LYS A 24 9.78 -29.65 -6.10
C LYS A 24 8.40 -30.26 -5.85
N GLY A 25 7.62 -29.64 -4.96
CA GLY A 25 6.25 -30.06 -4.64
C GLY A 25 5.28 -30.04 -5.83
N ASP A 26 5.57 -29.25 -6.86
CA ASP A 26 4.74 -29.11 -8.07
C ASP A 26 5.11 -30.09 -9.18
N VAL A 27 6.24 -30.79 -9.07
CA VAL A 27 6.80 -31.66 -10.13
C VAL A 27 6.27 -33.08 -9.98
N ALA A 28 5.74 -33.65 -11.08
CA ALA A 28 5.35 -35.05 -11.17
C ALA A 28 6.55 -35.94 -11.53
N ASP A 29 7.25 -35.60 -12.61
CA ASP A 29 8.44 -36.28 -13.09
C ASP A 29 9.32 -35.33 -13.90
N VAL A 30 10.58 -35.72 -14.09
CA VAL A 30 11.55 -35.03 -14.94
C VAL A 30 12.35 -36.09 -15.68
N THR A 31 12.60 -35.88 -16.97
CA THR A 31 13.52 -36.73 -17.74
C THR A 31 14.92 -36.67 -17.13
N ASP A 32 15.69 -37.75 -17.23
CA ASP A 32 17.09 -37.73 -16.79
C ASP A 32 17.86 -36.63 -17.51
N VAL A 33 18.30 -35.62 -16.74
CA VAL A 33 18.90 -34.40 -17.26
C VAL A 33 19.87 -33.84 -16.23
N ALA A 34 21.02 -33.38 -16.70
CA ALA A 34 22.02 -32.79 -15.82
C ALA A 34 21.47 -31.53 -15.11
N PRO A 35 21.74 -31.33 -13.81
CA PRO A 35 21.42 -30.09 -13.10
C PRO A 35 21.92 -28.86 -13.85
N GLY A 36 21.15 -27.77 -13.88
CA GLY A 36 21.45 -26.54 -14.63
C GLY A 36 21.06 -26.57 -16.10
N SER A 37 20.49 -27.66 -16.61
CA SER A 37 20.10 -27.76 -18.02
C SER A 37 18.74 -27.14 -18.30
N ALA A 38 18.53 -26.69 -19.54
CA ALA A 38 17.24 -26.21 -20.01
C ALA A 38 16.26 -27.37 -20.18
N VAL A 39 15.07 -27.26 -19.59
CA VAL A 39 13.98 -28.22 -19.70
C VAL A 39 12.72 -27.55 -20.24
N ALA A 40 11.95 -28.29 -21.06
CA ALA A 40 10.59 -27.91 -21.39
C ALA A 40 9.67 -28.29 -20.22
N VAL A 41 8.95 -27.31 -19.67
CA VAL A 41 7.95 -27.54 -18.63
C VAL A 41 6.61 -27.80 -19.31
N VAL A 42 5.97 -28.91 -18.97
CA VAL A 42 4.68 -29.33 -19.50
C VAL A 42 3.68 -29.59 -18.38
N ASP A 43 2.39 -29.43 -18.66
CA ASP A 43 1.34 -29.80 -17.72
C ASP A 43 1.14 -31.32 -17.65
N ALA A 44 0.21 -31.78 -16.80
CA ALA A 44 -0.07 -33.20 -16.64
C ALA A 44 -0.49 -33.88 -17.96
N ALA A 45 -1.13 -33.15 -18.89
CA ALA A 45 -1.54 -33.65 -20.20
C ALA A 45 -0.41 -33.57 -21.26
N GLY A 46 0.77 -33.07 -20.90
CA GLY A 46 1.92 -32.93 -21.80
C GLY A 46 1.90 -31.66 -22.65
N ARG A 47 0.99 -30.72 -22.38
CA ARG A 47 0.94 -29.44 -23.10
C ARG A 47 2.04 -28.51 -22.59
N PHE A 48 2.71 -27.81 -23.49
CA PHE A 48 3.76 -26.87 -23.14
C PHE A 48 3.26 -25.74 -22.24
N VAL A 49 4.05 -25.43 -21.21
CA VAL A 49 3.80 -24.34 -20.26
C VAL A 49 4.90 -23.29 -20.36
N GLY A 50 6.16 -23.71 -20.47
CA GLY A 50 7.29 -22.80 -20.59
C GLY A 50 8.62 -23.54 -20.67
N ARG A 51 9.72 -22.81 -20.73
CA ARG A 51 11.08 -23.36 -20.72
C ARG A 51 11.92 -22.68 -19.65
N GLY A 52 12.70 -23.47 -18.92
CA GLY A 52 13.48 -22.98 -17.78
C GLY A 52 14.68 -23.84 -17.46
N PHE A 53 15.52 -23.38 -16.52
CA PHE A 53 16.63 -24.17 -16.01
C PHE A 53 16.17 -25.02 -14.82
N TYR A 54 16.48 -26.31 -14.85
CA TYR A 54 16.18 -27.25 -13.78
C TYR A 54 17.40 -27.54 -12.91
N ASN A 55 17.22 -27.53 -11.59
CA ASN A 55 18.20 -27.97 -10.61
C ASN A 55 17.52 -28.73 -9.46
N PRO A 56 17.83 -30.03 -9.25
CA PRO A 56 17.23 -30.83 -8.19
C PRO A 56 17.72 -30.45 -6.78
N ARG A 57 18.73 -29.58 -6.61
CA ARG A 57 19.24 -29.21 -5.27
C ARG A 57 18.25 -28.33 -4.48
N PRO A 58 17.92 -27.10 -4.93
CA PRO A 58 17.02 -26.20 -4.19
C PRO A 58 15.55 -26.67 -4.19
N ALA A 59 14.76 -26.16 -3.23
CA ALA A 59 13.31 -26.38 -3.22
C ALA A 59 12.62 -25.75 -4.45
N LEU A 60 13.07 -24.55 -4.83
CA LEU A 60 12.76 -23.92 -6.12
C LEU A 60 13.61 -24.60 -7.22
N CYS A 61 13.10 -25.71 -7.73
CA CYS A 61 13.88 -26.61 -8.58
C CYS A 61 13.87 -26.26 -10.07
N CYS A 62 12.98 -25.38 -10.53
CA CYS A 62 13.04 -24.87 -11.90
C CYS A 62 12.59 -23.40 -11.95
N ARG A 63 13.30 -22.60 -12.74
CA ARG A 63 12.94 -21.20 -13.04
C ARG A 63 12.72 -21.02 -14.53
N LEU A 64 11.52 -20.63 -14.94
CA LEU A 64 11.14 -20.36 -16.34
C LEU A 64 11.78 -19.06 -16.82
N LEU A 65 12.34 -19.10 -18.03
CA LEU A 65 12.88 -17.94 -18.76
C LEU A 65 11.94 -17.49 -19.88
N THR A 66 11.05 -18.37 -20.34
CA THR A 66 10.10 -18.07 -21.42
C THR A 66 8.85 -18.95 -21.35
N TRP A 67 7.74 -18.40 -21.81
CA TRP A 67 6.47 -19.11 -22.04
C TRP A 67 6.25 -19.43 -23.52
N ALA A 68 7.14 -18.99 -24.40
CA ALA A 68 7.18 -19.40 -25.80
C ALA A 68 8.01 -20.68 -25.95
N ASP A 69 7.64 -21.53 -26.90
CA ASP A 69 8.44 -22.73 -27.18
C ASP A 69 9.65 -22.42 -28.08
N GLU A 70 10.63 -21.76 -27.49
CA GLU A 70 11.88 -21.33 -28.15
C GLU A 70 13.10 -21.91 -27.43
N PRO A 71 14.27 -22.06 -28.09
CA PRO A 71 15.52 -22.42 -27.41
C PRO A 71 16.04 -21.30 -26.50
N LEU A 72 16.85 -21.67 -25.49
CA LEU A 72 17.58 -20.72 -24.62
C LEU A 72 19.02 -20.56 -25.15
N ASP A 73 19.16 -20.01 -26.34
CA ASP A 73 20.43 -19.86 -27.07
C ASP A 73 20.94 -18.41 -27.07
N GLU A 74 21.99 -18.13 -27.84
CA GLU A 74 22.59 -16.79 -27.97
C GLU A 74 21.56 -15.73 -28.39
N ALA A 75 20.67 -16.05 -29.32
CA ALA A 75 19.64 -15.14 -29.80
C ALA A 75 18.64 -14.80 -28.70
N PHE A 76 18.24 -15.80 -27.90
CA PHE A 76 17.37 -15.61 -26.73
C PHE A 76 18.00 -14.63 -25.72
N PHE A 77 19.24 -14.88 -25.30
CA PHE A 77 19.91 -14.04 -24.30
C PHE A 77 20.17 -12.63 -24.83
N ARG A 78 20.63 -12.47 -26.07
CA ARG A 78 20.81 -11.15 -26.69
C ARG A 78 19.51 -10.35 -26.71
N ARG A 79 18.40 -11.00 -27.08
CA ARG A 79 17.08 -10.35 -27.11
C ARG A 79 16.61 -9.92 -25.72
N ARG A 80 16.67 -10.81 -24.72
CA ARG A 80 16.26 -10.50 -23.34
C ARG A 80 17.11 -9.42 -22.69
N LEU A 81 18.43 -9.46 -22.88
CA LEU A 81 19.33 -8.41 -22.43
C LEU A 81 19.00 -7.08 -23.13
N GLY A 82 18.76 -7.09 -24.44
CA GLY A 82 18.33 -5.92 -25.19
C GLY A 82 17.03 -5.32 -24.67
N GLU A 83 16.03 -6.15 -24.36
CA GLU A 83 14.76 -5.72 -23.74
C GLU A 83 14.99 -5.06 -22.37
N ALA A 84 15.82 -5.65 -21.51
CA ALA A 84 16.14 -5.12 -20.18
C ALA A 84 16.88 -3.77 -20.25
N LEU A 85 17.88 -3.66 -21.13
CA LEU A 85 18.63 -2.41 -21.36
C LEU A 85 17.74 -1.33 -21.99
N ALA A 86 16.90 -1.70 -22.96
CA ALA A 86 15.96 -0.77 -23.59
C ALA A 86 14.96 -0.21 -22.57
N LEU A 87 14.52 -1.00 -21.58
CA LEU A 87 13.69 -0.51 -20.48
C LEU A 87 14.40 0.59 -19.68
N ARG A 88 15.69 0.42 -19.36
CA ARG A 88 16.48 1.44 -18.64
C ARG A 88 16.80 2.65 -19.51
N ALA A 89 16.94 2.46 -20.82
CA ALA A 89 17.27 3.51 -21.77
C ALA A 89 16.09 4.42 -22.17
N ARG A 90 14.89 4.24 -21.59
CA ARG A 90 13.70 5.07 -21.89
C ARG A 90 13.82 6.53 -21.42
N GLY A 91 14.77 6.83 -20.55
CA GLY A 91 15.05 8.20 -20.12
C GLY A 91 15.68 9.05 -21.22
N PRO A 92 15.66 10.39 -21.09
CA PRO A 92 16.18 11.30 -22.11
C PRO A 92 17.69 11.17 -22.37
N ALA A 93 18.43 10.57 -21.42
CA ALA A 93 19.87 10.36 -21.51
C ALA A 93 20.27 9.00 -22.11
N GLY A 94 19.31 8.18 -22.56
CA GLY A 94 19.58 6.82 -23.02
C GLY A 94 19.97 5.89 -21.86
N LEU A 95 20.85 4.92 -22.12
CA LEU A 95 21.26 3.92 -21.13
C LEU A 95 22.09 4.59 -20.00
N PRO A 96 21.61 4.59 -18.74
CA PRO A 96 22.25 5.33 -17.68
C PRO A 96 23.66 4.79 -17.39
N PRO A 97 24.64 5.66 -17.07
CA PRO A 97 26.00 5.24 -16.71
C PRO A 97 26.08 4.62 -15.32
N LEU A 98 25.04 4.78 -14.48
CA LEU A 98 24.95 4.21 -13.14
C LEU A 98 23.55 3.62 -12.94
N GLY A 99 23.45 2.35 -12.59
CA GLY A 99 22.17 1.72 -12.29
C GLY A 99 22.14 0.22 -12.56
N ARG A 100 21.03 -0.41 -12.16
CA ARG A 100 20.76 -1.83 -12.41
C ARG A 100 20.25 -2.03 -13.84
N LEU A 101 21.04 -2.70 -14.67
CA LEU A 101 20.69 -3.00 -16.05
C LEU A 101 19.80 -4.25 -16.18
N VAL A 102 20.02 -5.24 -15.31
CA VAL A 102 19.24 -6.50 -15.29
C VAL A 102 18.91 -6.88 -13.86
N TRP A 103 17.64 -7.19 -13.60
CA TRP A 103 17.07 -7.55 -12.32
C TRP A 103 16.31 -8.88 -12.37
N SER A 104 17.06 -9.95 -12.60
CA SER A 104 16.63 -11.34 -12.43
C SER A 104 15.31 -11.67 -13.14
N GLU A 105 14.34 -12.26 -12.44
CA GLU A 105 13.03 -12.64 -12.98
C GLU A 105 12.26 -11.45 -13.54
N ALA A 106 12.43 -10.24 -12.99
CA ALA A 106 11.72 -9.05 -13.44
C ALA A 106 12.06 -8.66 -14.88
N ASP A 107 13.24 -9.05 -15.34
CA ASP A 107 13.72 -8.86 -16.71
C ASP A 107 13.71 -10.16 -17.53
N GLY A 108 13.00 -11.19 -17.07
CA GLY A 108 12.91 -12.47 -17.76
C GLY A 108 14.22 -13.27 -17.79
N LEU A 109 15.18 -12.93 -16.92
CA LEU A 109 16.48 -13.60 -16.78
C LEU A 109 16.69 -14.12 -15.33
N PRO A 110 15.84 -15.04 -14.83
CA PRO A 110 15.93 -15.59 -13.47
C PRO A 110 17.36 -15.97 -13.04
N GLY A 111 17.82 -15.33 -11.96
CA GLY A 111 19.13 -15.55 -11.39
C GLY A 111 20.26 -14.74 -12.01
N LEU A 112 19.98 -13.77 -12.88
CA LEU A 112 20.98 -12.81 -13.39
C LEU A 112 20.78 -11.43 -12.77
N VAL A 113 21.83 -10.85 -12.22
CA VAL A 113 21.86 -9.44 -11.83
C VAL A 113 23.03 -8.77 -12.56
N VAL A 114 22.76 -7.61 -13.16
CA VAL A 114 23.79 -6.80 -13.83
C VAL A 114 23.65 -5.36 -13.38
N ASP A 115 24.69 -4.84 -12.74
CA ASP A 115 24.81 -3.44 -12.36
C ASP A 115 25.86 -2.75 -13.24
N ARG A 116 25.63 -1.49 -13.62
CA ARG A 116 26.59 -0.65 -14.32
C ARG A 116 27.12 0.41 -13.36
N TYR A 117 28.44 0.51 -13.31
CA TYR A 117 29.17 1.53 -12.57
C TYR A 117 30.12 2.25 -13.54
N GLY A 118 29.59 3.27 -14.21
CA GLY A 118 30.30 4.06 -15.23
C GLY A 118 30.88 3.18 -16.33
N PRO A 119 32.22 3.06 -16.42
CA PRO A 119 32.90 2.28 -17.44
C PRO A 119 33.02 0.77 -17.14
N ALA A 120 32.29 0.24 -16.16
CA ALA A 120 32.35 -1.18 -15.80
C ALA A 120 30.97 -1.76 -15.51
N LEU A 121 30.81 -3.06 -15.80
CA LEU A 121 29.66 -3.87 -15.41
C LEU A 121 30.04 -4.80 -14.26
N VAL A 122 29.13 -5.01 -13.32
CA VAL A 122 29.22 -6.07 -12.31
C VAL A 122 28.12 -7.08 -12.59
N VAL A 123 28.50 -8.34 -12.80
CA VAL A 123 27.60 -9.43 -13.19
C VAL A 123 27.57 -10.48 -12.10
N GLN A 124 26.36 -10.86 -11.67
CA GLN A 124 26.13 -11.91 -10.69
C GLN A 124 25.21 -12.98 -11.25
N CYS A 125 25.60 -14.23 -11.09
CA CYS A 125 24.75 -15.40 -11.32
C CYS A 125 24.35 -16.00 -9.97
N LEU A 126 23.04 -16.12 -9.74
CA LEU A 126 22.45 -16.67 -8.51
C LEU A 126 21.95 -18.10 -8.70
N THR A 127 21.97 -18.64 -9.92
CA THR A 127 21.49 -19.98 -10.27
C THR A 127 22.51 -20.74 -11.12
N LEU A 128 22.53 -22.07 -10.99
CA LEU A 128 23.47 -22.91 -11.75
C LEU A 128 23.28 -22.78 -13.27
N GLY A 129 22.02 -22.73 -13.73
CA GLY A 129 21.72 -22.58 -15.16
C GLY A 129 22.25 -21.26 -15.73
N MET A 130 22.03 -20.15 -15.01
CA MET A 130 22.55 -18.84 -15.43
C MET A 130 24.09 -18.81 -15.38
N ALA A 131 24.71 -19.41 -14.36
CA ALA A 131 26.16 -19.48 -14.25
C ALA A 131 26.81 -20.23 -15.43
N ARG A 132 26.15 -21.27 -15.97
CA ARG A 132 26.57 -21.99 -17.18
C ARG A 132 26.39 -21.17 -18.46
N CYS A 133 25.35 -20.36 -18.52
CA CYS A 133 25.08 -19.47 -19.66
C CYS A 133 25.86 -18.15 -19.59
N ARG A 134 26.70 -17.94 -18.57
CA ARG A 134 27.51 -16.73 -18.41
C ARG A 134 28.26 -16.32 -19.68
N PRO A 135 28.92 -17.21 -20.45
CA PRO A 135 29.58 -16.79 -21.69
C PRO A 135 28.63 -16.08 -22.67
N LEU A 136 27.43 -16.62 -22.89
CA LEU A 136 26.40 -16.02 -23.74
C LEU A 136 25.92 -14.66 -23.20
N VAL A 137 25.77 -14.57 -21.88
CA VAL A 137 25.40 -13.30 -21.22
C VAL A 137 26.49 -12.24 -21.41
N LEU A 138 27.76 -12.61 -21.25
CA LEU A 138 28.89 -11.70 -21.43
C LEU A 138 29.03 -11.25 -22.88
N ASP A 139 28.86 -12.15 -23.85
CA ASP A 139 28.85 -11.80 -25.28
C ASP A 139 27.70 -10.84 -25.63
N GLY A 140 26.51 -11.11 -25.10
CA GLY A 140 25.35 -10.23 -25.27
C GLY A 140 25.57 -8.84 -24.65
N LEU A 141 26.07 -8.78 -23.41
CA LEU A 141 26.38 -7.52 -22.73
C LEU A 141 27.46 -6.73 -23.48
N ALA A 142 28.56 -7.36 -23.90
CA ALA A 142 29.62 -6.70 -24.65
C ALA A 142 29.08 -6.09 -25.97
N ALA A 143 28.22 -6.81 -26.69
CA ALA A 143 27.62 -6.31 -27.92
C ALA A 143 26.64 -5.15 -27.69
N LEU A 144 25.93 -5.12 -26.56
CA LEU A 144 24.89 -4.13 -26.25
C LEU A 144 25.40 -2.91 -25.48
N THR A 145 26.65 -2.94 -25.01
CA THR A 145 27.25 -1.90 -24.18
C THR A 145 28.58 -1.40 -24.73
N ASP A 146 28.81 -1.51 -26.04
CA ASP A 146 30.05 -1.06 -26.68
C ASP A 146 31.32 -1.65 -26.04
N GLY A 147 31.25 -2.91 -25.60
CA GLY A 147 32.40 -3.65 -25.09
C GLY A 147 32.82 -3.31 -23.66
N LEU A 148 31.94 -2.77 -22.81
CA LEU A 148 32.27 -2.53 -21.41
C LEU A 148 32.79 -3.80 -20.71
N PRO A 149 33.87 -3.70 -19.91
CA PRO A 149 34.40 -4.84 -19.18
C PRO A 149 33.43 -5.25 -18.06
N ALA A 150 33.31 -6.56 -17.84
CA ALA A 150 32.43 -7.14 -16.83
C ALA A 150 33.23 -7.84 -15.72
N PHE A 151 32.97 -7.44 -14.48
CA PHE A 151 33.47 -8.07 -13.27
C PHE A 151 32.43 -9.07 -12.75
N ALA A 152 32.81 -10.34 -12.63
CA ALA A 152 31.97 -11.36 -12.02
C ALA A 152 32.05 -11.25 -10.49
N HIS A 153 30.89 -11.25 -9.83
CA HIS A 153 30.80 -11.18 -8.36
C HIS A 153 29.66 -12.06 -7.82
N ASP A 154 29.82 -13.37 -7.94
CA ASP A 154 28.80 -14.31 -7.46
C ASP A 154 28.84 -14.46 -5.93
N GLU A 155 27.67 -14.52 -5.32
CA GLU A 155 27.55 -14.70 -3.87
C GLU A 155 27.71 -16.18 -3.46
N ALA A 156 28.54 -16.44 -2.46
CA ALA A 156 28.84 -17.80 -2.00
C ALA A 156 27.62 -18.57 -1.45
N ALA A 157 26.63 -17.88 -0.87
CA ALA A 157 25.45 -18.54 -0.28
C ALA A 157 24.49 -19.09 -1.36
N PRO A 158 24.02 -18.29 -2.34
CA PRO A 158 23.31 -18.82 -3.52
C PRO A 158 24.10 -19.88 -4.28
N ALA A 159 25.40 -19.68 -4.48
CA ALA A 159 26.27 -20.62 -5.20
C ALA A 159 26.32 -22.01 -4.53
N ARG A 160 26.44 -22.05 -3.20
CA ARG A 160 26.39 -23.29 -2.41
C ARG A 160 25.03 -23.98 -2.49
N LEU A 161 23.94 -23.21 -2.41
CA LEU A 161 22.57 -23.73 -2.49
C LEU A 161 22.29 -24.39 -3.85
N GLU A 162 22.75 -23.75 -4.93
CA GLU A 162 22.57 -24.19 -6.31
C GLU A 162 23.64 -25.20 -6.76
N GLY A 163 24.78 -25.25 -6.08
CA GLY A 163 25.85 -26.21 -6.36
C GLY A 163 26.80 -25.84 -7.49
N PHE A 164 27.25 -24.59 -7.53
CA PHE A 164 28.31 -24.14 -8.43
C PHE A 164 29.40 -23.38 -7.67
N GLU A 165 30.59 -23.30 -8.27
CA GLU A 165 31.68 -22.49 -7.73
C GLU A 165 31.43 -21.01 -8.07
N PRO A 166 31.38 -20.11 -7.08
CA PRO A 166 31.16 -18.68 -7.32
C PRO A 166 32.37 -18.09 -8.07
N ALA A 167 32.10 -17.33 -9.13
CA ALA A 167 33.16 -16.59 -9.80
C ALA A 167 33.35 -15.21 -9.17
N HIS A 168 34.61 -14.82 -8.98
CA HIS A 168 35.01 -13.51 -8.49
C HIS A 168 36.22 -13.02 -9.30
N GLY A 169 36.09 -11.88 -9.96
CA GLY A 169 37.15 -11.29 -10.80
C GLY A 169 36.66 -10.83 -12.17
N TRP A 170 37.57 -10.24 -12.95
CA TRP A 170 37.27 -9.84 -14.33
C TRP A 170 36.93 -11.04 -15.18
N ALA A 171 35.72 -11.05 -15.75
CA ALA A 171 35.22 -12.19 -16.51
C ALA A 171 35.98 -12.38 -17.83
N ARG A 172 36.52 -11.29 -18.39
CA ARG A 172 37.40 -11.27 -19.55
C ARG A 172 38.44 -10.16 -19.37
N GLY A 173 39.71 -10.47 -19.62
CA GLY A 173 40.79 -9.47 -19.56
C GLY A 173 40.97 -8.87 -18.16
N ALA A 174 41.23 -7.57 -18.12
CA ALA A 174 41.39 -6.80 -16.90
C ALA A 174 40.59 -5.49 -16.99
N GLY A 175 40.30 -4.90 -15.82
CA GLY A 175 39.65 -3.60 -15.72
C GLY A 175 40.03 -2.88 -14.42
N PRO A 176 39.43 -1.71 -14.15
CA PRO A 176 39.84 -0.85 -13.04
C PRO A 176 39.51 -1.45 -11.67
N ALA A 177 40.43 -1.37 -10.70
CA ALA A 177 40.14 -1.85 -9.33
C ALA A 177 39.01 -1.06 -8.64
N SER A 178 38.87 0.22 -8.98
CA SER A 178 37.78 1.08 -8.52
C SER A 178 37.34 2.04 -9.61
N VAL A 179 36.08 2.42 -9.59
CA VAL A 179 35.49 3.41 -10.49
C VAL A 179 34.90 4.56 -9.68
N GLU A 180 34.97 5.77 -10.23
CA GLU A 180 34.22 6.90 -9.71
C GLU A 180 32.94 7.04 -10.52
N VAL A 181 31.82 7.18 -9.82
CA VAL A 181 30.48 7.32 -10.40
C VAL A 181 29.82 8.55 -9.83
N GLU A 182 28.91 9.14 -10.61
CA GLU A 182 28.09 10.27 -10.20
C GLU A 182 26.62 9.84 -10.11
N GLU A 183 25.96 10.24 -9.03
CA GLU A 183 24.54 10.05 -8.75
C GLU A 183 23.94 11.41 -8.34
N ASP A 184 23.12 12.01 -9.20
CA ASP A 184 22.45 13.30 -8.95
C ASP A 184 23.39 14.42 -8.44
N GLY A 185 24.57 14.54 -9.07
CA GLY A 185 25.60 15.52 -8.71
C GLY A 185 26.47 15.15 -7.50
N VAL A 186 26.29 13.96 -6.92
CA VAL A 186 27.10 13.42 -5.83
C VAL A 186 28.00 12.32 -6.36
N ARG A 187 29.29 12.38 -6.01
CA ARG A 187 30.30 11.44 -6.50
C ARG A 187 30.59 10.35 -5.47
N PHE A 188 30.74 9.11 -5.95
CA PHE A 188 31.09 7.96 -5.12
C PHE A 188 32.26 7.20 -5.74
N ARG A 189 33.17 6.72 -4.89
CA ARG A 189 34.18 5.75 -5.30
C ARG A 189 33.69 4.34 -4.99
N VAL A 190 33.57 3.52 -6.02
CA VAL A 190 33.13 2.12 -5.93
C VAL A 190 34.31 1.21 -6.21
N THR A 191 34.69 0.40 -5.24
CA THR A 191 35.72 -0.64 -5.42
C THR A 191 35.06 -1.91 -5.94
N LEU A 192 35.47 -2.39 -7.12
CA LEU A 192 34.83 -3.56 -7.73
C LEU A 192 35.28 -4.84 -7.02
N GLY A 193 34.32 -5.62 -6.54
CA GLY A 193 34.59 -6.90 -5.87
C GLY A 193 34.94 -6.81 -4.38
N ALA A 194 34.94 -5.62 -3.77
CA ALA A 194 35.12 -5.40 -2.34
C ALA A 194 33.91 -4.66 -1.74
N GLY A 195 33.55 -4.96 -0.49
CA GLY A 195 32.40 -4.38 0.22
C GLY A 195 31.14 -5.28 0.21
N HIS A 196 30.00 -4.74 0.65
CA HIS A 196 28.71 -5.44 0.61
C HIS A 196 28.06 -5.32 -0.79
N LYS A 197 27.46 -6.41 -1.28
CA LYS A 197 26.83 -6.51 -2.62
C LYS A 197 27.81 -6.12 -3.75
N THR A 198 27.35 -5.40 -4.77
CA THR A 198 28.10 -5.02 -5.98
C THR A 198 28.92 -3.74 -5.84
N GLY A 199 28.90 -3.10 -4.66
CA GLY A 199 29.70 -1.91 -4.33
C GLY A 199 28.89 -0.77 -3.69
N LEU A 200 27.84 -0.30 -4.37
CA LEU A 200 26.91 0.73 -3.89
C LEU A 200 25.47 0.17 -3.88
N TYR A 201 24.66 0.57 -2.89
CA TYR A 201 23.24 0.21 -2.83
C TYR A 201 22.43 1.04 -3.84
N LEU A 202 22.37 0.55 -5.09
CA LEU A 202 21.65 1.23 -6.19
C LEU A 202 20.13 1.27 -5.98
N ASP A 203 19.59 0.33 -5.20
CA ASP A 203 18.17 0.28 -4.80
C ASP A 203 17.73 1.52 -4.02
N GLN A 204 18.65 2.19 -3.32
CA GLN A 204 18.38 3.40 -2.52
C GLN A 204 18.63 4.72 -3.27
N ARG A 205 18.99 4.72 -4.56
CA ARG A 205 19.35 5.93 -5.34
C ARG A 205 18.28 7.03 -5.23
N GLU A 206 17.04 6.71 -5.57
CA GLU A 206 15.93 7.68 -5.58
C GLU A 206 15.64 8.20 -4.16
N ASN A 207 15.83 7.36 -3.15
CA ASN A 207 15.65 7.74 -1.75
C ASN A 207 16.77 8.66 -1.24
N ARG A 208 18.01 8.47 -1.69
CA ARG A 208 19.12 9.39 -1.41
C ARG A 208 18.91 10.76 -2.03
N ALA A 209 18.49 10.81 -3.29
CA ALA A 209 18.11 12.07 -3.95
C ALA A 209 17.01 12.80 -3.17
N ARG A 210 15.98 12.07 -2.72
CA ARG A 210 14.89 12.62 -1.91
C ARG A 210 15.38 13.13 -0.55
N ALA A 211 16.28 12.40 0.13
CA ALA A 211 16.90 12.86 1.37
C ALA A 211 17.67 14.17 1.16
N GLY A 212 18.41 14.29 0.05
CA GLY A 212 19.07 15.53 -0.37
C GLY A 212 18.11 16.70 -0.48
N GLY A 213 16.98 16.52 -1.17
CA GLY A 213 15.94 17.56 -1.30
C GLY A 213 15.27 17.96 0.02
N LEU A 214 15.30 17.09 1.03
CA LEU A 214 14.76 17.35 2.37
C LEU A 214 15.80 17.93 3.34
N ALA A 215 17.07 18.07 2.95
CA ALA A 215 18.15 18.32 3.91
C ALA A 215 18.49 19.81 4.14
N ALA A 216 18.09 20.71 3.24
CA ALA A 216 18.49 22.12 3.26
C ALA A 216 18.30 22.80 4.64
N GLY A 217 19.38 23.33 5.19
CA GLY A 217 19.41 24.04 6.48
C GLY A 217 19.27 23.17 7.73
N ARG A 218 19.16 21.84 7.60
CA ARG A 218 18.92 20.91 8.72
C ARG A 218 20.20 20.25 9.21
N ASP A 219 20.16 19.81 10.47
CA ASP A 219 21.10 18.80 10.98
C ASP A 219 20.55 17.42 10.63
N VAL A 220 21.43 16.54 10.14
CA VAL A 220 21.04 15.23 9.59
C VAL A 220 21.67 14.12 10.44
N LEU A 221 20.89 13.08 10.72
CA LEU A 221 21.36 11.82 11.27
C LEU A 221 21.23 10.73 10.21
N ASP A 222 22.33 10.11 9.84
CA ASP A 222 22.40 8.96 8.93
C ASP A 222 22.84 7.73 9.73
N ALA A 223 21.88 6.93 10.16
CA ALA A 223 22.12 5.76 10.99
C ALA A 223 22.17 4.49 10.12
N PHE A 224 23.18 3.65 10.36
CA PHE A 224 23.56 2.54 9.46
C PHE A 224 24.05 3.06 8.10
N CYS A 225 24.91 4.08 8.14
CA CYS A 225 25.23 4.90 6.96
C CYS A 225 26.03 4.18 5.87
N TYR A 226 26.61 3.00 6.16
CA TYR A 226 27.51 2.30 5.26
C TYR A 226 28.60 3.24 4.70
N ALA A 227 28.65 3.42 3.36
CA ALA A 227 29.60 4.29 2.66
C ALA A 227 29.16 5.78 2.63
N GLY A 228 28.21 6.18 3.48
CA GLY A 228 27.78 7.57 3.67
C GLY A 228 26.88 8.12 2.56
N GLY A 229 26.13 7.26 1.86
CA GLY A 229 25.32 7.66 0.71
C GLY A 229 24.30 8.76 1.03
N PHE A 230 23.44 8.54 2.04
CA PHE A 230 22.43 9.50 2.44
C PHE A 230 23.04 10.80 2.95
N ALA A 231 24.06 10.72 3.82
CA ALA A 231 24.77 11.89 4.30
C ALA A 231 25.44 12.72 3.19
N CYS A 232 26.05 12.10 2.18
CA CYS A 232 26.64 12.82 1.05
C CYS A 232 25.58 13.61 0.27
N HIS A 233 24.44 12.98 -0.08
CA HIS A 233 23.33 13.68 -0.73
C HIS A 233 22.74 14.78 0.16
N ALA A 234 22.58 14.54 1.46
CA ALA A 234 22.04 15.52 2.38
C ALA A 234 22.95 16.75 2.51
N LEU A 235 24.27 16.56 2.60
CA LEU A 235 25.26 17.64 2.66
C LEU A 235 25.37 18.42 1.35
N ALA A 236 25.30 17.73 0.21
CA ALA A 236 25.23 18.36 -1.12
C ALA A 236 23.93 19.17 -1.29
N GLY A 237 22.81 18.65 -0.76
CA GLY A 237 21.50 19.32 -0.71
C GLY A 237 21.37 20.45 0.32
N GLY A 238 22.49 20.87 0.95
CA GLY A 238 22.52 22.03 1.83
C GLY A 238 22.28 21.77 3.31
N ALA A 239 22.44 20.53 3.81
CA ALA A 239 22.47 20.28 5.25
C ALA A 239 23.54 21.12 5.96
N ARG A 240 23.25 21.57 7.18
CA ARG A 240 24.19 22.30 8.04
C ARG A 240 25.32 21.38 8.51
N ARG A 241 24.97 20.18 8.97
CA ARG A 241 25.89 19.10 9.32
C ARG A 241 25.21 17.74 9.19
N ALA A 242 26.00 16.67 9.09
CA ALA A 242 25.53 15.30 9.14
C ALA A 242 26.31 14.48 10.17
N VAL A 243 25.60 13.68 10.97
CA VAL A 243 26.18 12.68 11.87
C VAL A 243 25.94 11.30 11.26
N LEU A 244 27.01 10.57 10.98
CA LEU A 244 27.01 9.27 10.35
C LEU A 244 27.35 8.19 11.38
N LEU A 245 26.50 7.20 11.54
CA LEU A 245 26.69 6.09 12.47
C LEU A 245 26.87 4.78 11.71
N GLU A 246 27.99 4.09 11.94
CA GLU A 246 28.25 2.76 11.40
C GLU A 246 29.22 1.99 12.30
N SER A 247 29.14 0.67 12.28
CA SER A 247 29.96 -0.25 13.06
C SER A 247 31.16 -0.80 12.28
N SER A 248 31.07 -0.93 10.95
CA SER A 248 32.16 -1.44 10.11
C SER A 248 33.24 -0.37 9.87
N PRO A 249 34.51 -0.64 10.25
CA PRO A 249 35.64 0.24 9.94
C PRO A 249 35.83 0.47 8.44
N GLU A 250 35.60 -0.55 7.61
CA GLU A 250 35.73 -0.49 6.17
C GLU A 250 34.68 0.43 5.55
N ALA A 251 33.42 0.32 6.00
CA ALA A 251 32.34 1.19 5.57
C ALA A 251 32.60 2.65 5.98
N LEU A 252 33.08 2.88 7.21
CA LEU A 252 33.46 4.22 7.67
C LEU A 252 34.62 4.81 6.88
N ALA A 253 35.61 4.01 6.49
CA ALA A 253 36.70 4.44 5.63
C ALA A 253 36.18 4.88 4.25
N ALA A 254 35.26 4.10 3.66
CA ALA A 254 34.58 4.46 2.42
C ALA A 254 33.74 5.74 2.56
N ALA A 255 33.00 5.90 3.65
CA ALA A 255 32.22 7.11 3.94
C ALA A 255 33.11 8.35 4.03
N ARG A 256 34.26 8.28 4.73
CA ARG A 256 35.23 9.37 4.81
C ARG A 256 35.78 9.74 3.42
N ALA A 257 36.10 8.74 2.61
CA ALA A 257 36.58 8.96 1.24
C ALA A 257 35.51 9.64 0.37
N ASN A 258 34.25 9.22 0.44
CA ASN A 258 33.14 9.81 -0.31
C ASN A 258 32.82 11.25 0.16
N LEU A 259 32.84 11.50 1.47
CA LEU A 259 32.67 12.85 2.03
C LEU A 259 33.78 13.81 1.56
N ALA A 260 35.02 13.33 1.50
CA ALA A 260 36.16 14.10 0.98
C ALA A 260 36.04 14.33 -0.53
N LEU A 261 35.63 13.31 -1.30
CA LEU A 261 35.41 13.39 -2.74
C LEU A 261 34.36 14.45 -3.11
N ASN A 262 33.36 14.67 -2.25
CA ASN A 262 32.33 15.68 -2.44
C ASN A 262 32.66 17.04 -1.77
N GLY A 263 33.83 17.18 -1.13
CA GLY A 263 34.21 18.43 -0.46
C GLY A 263 33.34 18.78 0.75
N VAL A 264 32.65 17.81 1.35
CA VAL A 264 31.69 18.04 2.45
C VAL A 264 32.15 17.47 3.80
N ALA A 265 33.34 16.89 3.87
CA ALA A 265 33.88 16.26 5.07
C ALA A 265 33.90 17.17 6.31
N ALA A 266 34.16 18.47 6.15
CA ALA A 266 34.19 19.42 7.26
C ALA A 266 32.82 19.63 7.95
N ARG A 267 31.72 19.26 7.28
CA ARG A 267 30.35 19.32 7.82
C ARG A 267 29.85 17.96 8.33
N ALA A 268 30.71 16.94 8.36
CA ALA A 268 30.34 15.58 8.71
C ALA A 268 31.04 15.12 9.99
N GLU A 269 30.27 14.48 10.88
CA GLU A 269 30.78 13.75 12.04
C GLU A 269 30.59 12.26 11.77
N VAL A 270 31.68 11.51 11.71
CA VAL A 270 31.68 10.08 11.38
C VAL A 270 32.01 9.29 12.64
N VAL A 271 31.04 8.55 13.17
CA VAL A 271 31.08 7.89 14.48
C VAL A 271 31.11 6.37 14.29
N ALA A 272 32.19 5.74 14.77
CA ALA A 272 32.31 4.29 14.82
C ALA A 272 31.61 3.75 16.07
N ALA A 273 30.39 3.23 15.93
CA ALA A 273 29.61 2.79 17.08
C ALA A 273 28.55 1.74 16.72
N ASN A 274 28.11 1.00 17.74
CA ASN A 274 26.84 0.29 17.66
C ASN A 274 25.70 1.34 17.59
N VAL A 275 24.91 1.29 16.52
CA VAL A 275 23.88 2.29 16.25
C VAL A 275 22.82 2.34 17.36
N PHE A 276 22.44 1.22 17.97
CA PHE A 276 21.44 1.22 19.06
C PHE A 276 21.95 1.97 20.29
N ASP A 277 23.20 1.74 20.67
CA ASP A 277 23.83 2.41 21.82
C ASP A 277 23.99 3.90 21.55
N GLU A 278 24.41 4.25 20.35
CA GLU A 278 24.68 5.63 19.98
C GLU A 278 23.39 6.45 19.85
N LEU A 279 22.31 5.87 19.31
CA LEU A 279 20.98 6.50 19.32
C LEU A 279 20.51 6.80 20.75
N ARG A 280 20.71 5.87 21.71
CA ARG A 280 20.38 6.09 23.13
C ARG A 280 21.24 7.18 23.75
N ARG A 281 22.54 7.23 23.42
CA ARG A 281 23.46 8.25 23.91
C ARG A 281 23.06 9.64 23.41
N LEU A 282 22.78 9.77 22.12
CA LEU A 282 22.30 11.02 21.50
C LEU A 282 20.96 11.47 22.10
N GLU A 283 20.03 10.54 22.36
CA GLU A 283 18.75 10.84 23.00
C GLU A 283 18.97 11.40 24.41
N ARG A 284 19.80 10.75 25.23
CA ARG A 284 20.15 11.21 26.59
C ARG A 284 20.86 12.55 26.59
N ALA A 285 21.67 12.83 25.57
CA ALA A 285 22.34 14.10 25.38
C ALA A 285 21.39 15.22 24.88
N GLY A 286 20.11 14.92 24.62
CA GLY A 286 19.14 15.90 24.14
C GLY A 286 19.37 16.34 22.70
N ALA A 287 20.12 15.56 21.90
CA ALA A 287 20.39 15.90 20.51
C ALA A 287 19.09 15.95 19.68
N ARG A 288 19.04 16.81 18.67
CA ARG A 288 17.89 16.96 17.77
C ARG A 288 18.34 17.12 16.32
N PHE A 289 17.62 16.49 15.41
CA PHE A 289 17.90 16.49 13.98
C PHE A 289 16.65 16.88 13.18
N GLY A 290 16.85 17.62 12.08
CA GLY A 290 15.78 17.97 11.16
C GLY A 290 15.47 16.86 10.16
N LEU A 291 16.39 15.91 9.97
CA LEU A 291 16.23 14.74 9.13
C LEU A 291 16.95 13.55 9.78
N CYS A 292 16.23 12.46 10.00
CA CYS A 292 16.79 11.18 10.43
C CYS A 292 16.59 10.15 9.33
N VAL A 293 17.63 9.40 9.01
CA VAL A 293 17.60 8.26 8.09
C VAL A 293 17.96 6.99 8.86
N LEU A 294 17.13 5.96 8.73
CA LEU A 294 17.34 4.62 9.28
C LEU A 294 17.33 3.59 8.15
N ASP A 295 18.49 3.06 7.76
CA ASP A 295 18.60 2.00 6.74
C ASP A 295 19.35 0.77 7.29
N PRO A 296 18.76 0.05 8.27
CA PRO A 296 19.44 -1.07 8.91
C PRO A 296 19.62 -2.27 7.99
N PRO A 297 20.62 -3.13 8.26
CA PRO A 297 20.70 -4.45 7.63
C PRO A 297 19.46 -5.31 7.97
N PRO A 298 19.20 -6.41 7.23
CA PRO A 298 18.02 -7.22 7.47
C PRO A 298 18.12 -7.91 8.84
N PHE A 299 17.23 -7.54 9.76
CA PHE A 299 17.14 -8.14 11.10
C PHE A 299 16.46 -9.51 11.06
N ALA A 300 15.51 -9.74 10.14
CA ALA A 300 14.84 -11.04 9.97
C ALA A 300 15.40 -11.79 8.76
N ARG A 301 16.38 -12.68 8.98
CA ARG A 301 16.92 -13.59 7.95
C ARG A 301 16.11 -14.89 7.79
N SER A 302 15.17 -15.14 8.70
CA SER A 302 14.26 -16.29 8.69
C SER A 302 12.93 -15.92 9.33
N ARG A 303 11.89 -16.73 9.07
CA ARG A 303 10.57 -16.55 9.69
C ARG A 303 10.60 -16.65 11.23
N SER A 304 11.48 -17.49 11.78
CA SER A 304 11.65 -17.65 13.24
C SER A 304 12.28 -16.42 13.91
N ALA A 305 13.02 -15.60 13.17
CA ALA A 305 13.64 -14.38 13.69
C ALA A 305 12.72 -13.15 13.61
N LEU A 306 11.50 -13.30 13.07
CA LEU A 306 10.61 -12.17 12.77
C LEU A 306 10.28 -11.34 14.01
N GLU A 307 9.84 -11.95 15.11
CA GLU A 307 9.48 -11.20 16.32
C GLU A 307 10.66 -10.41 16.91
N ALA A 308 11.85 -11.01 16.93
CA ALA A 308 13.05 -10.33 17.41
C ALA A 308 13.43 -9.15 16.50
N ALA A 309 13.27 -9.32 15.20
CA ALA A 309 13.49 -8.25 14.22
C ALA A 309 12.51 -7.10 14.41
N LEU A 310 11.22 -7.36 14.63
CA LEU A 310 10.21 -6.33 14.87
C LEU A 310 10.54 -5.50 16.13
N ARG A 311 11.01 -6.15 17.20
CA ARG A 311 11.50 -5.44 18.40
C ARG A 311 12.68 -4.53 18.08
N GLY A 312 13.63 -5.00 17.27
CA GLY A 312 14.77 -4.20 16.81
C GLY A 312 14.33 -2.99 15.98
N TYR A 313 13.43 -3.18 15.02
CA TYR A 313 12.87 -2.10 14.20
C TYR A 313 12.10 -1.08 15.04
N LYS A 314 11.31 -1.54 16.03
CA LYS A 314 10.59 -0.66 16.96
C LYS A 314 11.56 0.21 17.75
N GLU A 315 12.61 -0.40 18.32
CA GLU A 315 13.60 0.33 19.13
C GLU A 315 14.31 1.42 18.31
N ILE A 316 14.85 1.13 17.12
CA ILE A 316 15.54 2.17 16.33
C ILE A 316 14.60 3.31 15.89
N ASN A 317 13.36 2.98 15.51
CA ASN A 317 12.37 3.97 15.10
C ASN A 317 11.94 4.84 16.28
N LEU A 318 11.70 4.24 17.45
CA LEU A 318 11.37 4.95 18.70
C LEU A 318 12.46 5.98 19.04
N ARG A 319 13.73 5.57 19.02
CA ARG A 319 14.86 6.47 19.32
C ARG A 319 14.98 7.58 18.29
N ALA A 320 14.91 7.25 16.99
CA ALA A 320 14.96 8.25 15.94
C ALA A 320 13.83 9.28 16.04
N MET A 321 12.61 8.85 16.36
CA MET A 321 11.46 9.74 16.57
C MET A 321 11.68 10.71 17.73
N ARG A 322 12.33 10.27 18.82
CA ARG A 322 12.69 11.15 19.95
C ARG A 322 13.84 12.12 19.64
N LEU A 323 14.67 11.76 18.66
CA LEU A 323 15.75 12.60 18.13
C LEU A 323 15.28 13.60 17.07
N LEU A 324 14.03 13.52 16.58
CA LEU A 324 13.51 14.47 15.61
C LEU A 324 13.18 15.82 16.25
N ALA A 325 13.61 16.89 15.59
CA ALA A 325 13.10 18.23 15.85
C ALA A 325 11.64 18.36 15.37
N PRO A 326 10.82 19.25 15.96
CA PRO A 326 9.51 19.58 15.42
C PRO A 326 9.57 19.98 13.95
N GLY A 327 8.72 19.39 13.11
CA GLY A 327 8.75 19.59 11.65
C GLY A 327 9.88 18.84 10.92
N GLY A 328 10.61 17.97 11.62
CA GLY A 328 11.63 17.10 11.05
C GLY A 328 11.04 15.94 10.24
N HIS A 329 11.90 15.29 9.46
CA HIS A 329 11.55 14.17 8.59
C HIS A 329 12.25 12.89 9.03
N LEU A 330 11.54 11.77 9.00
CA LEU A 330 12.10 10.43 9.19
C LEU A 330 11.98 9.64 7.90
N LEU A 331 13.10 9.17 7.39
CA LEU A 331 13.18 8.16 6.34
C LEU A 331 13.60 6.85 7.02
N THR A 332 12.75 5.84 6.97
CA THR A 332 12.99 4.57 7.67
C THR A 332 12.71 3.41 6.72
N PHE A 333 13.62 2.45 6.68
CA PHE A 333 13.63 1.37 5.71
C PHE A 333 13.71 0.00 6.38
N SER A 334 13.23 -1.01 5.66
CA SER A 334 13.40 -2.42 5.99
C SER A 334 13.72 -3.18 4.71
N CYS A 335 14.83 -3.91 4.72
CA CYS A 335 15.19 -4.85 3.66
C CYS A 335 14.93 -6.33 4.05
N SER A 336 14.22 -6.56 5.16
CA SER A 336 13.88 -7.91 5.61
C SER A 336 12.69 -8.46 4.82
N TYR A 337 12.90 -9.47 3.96
CA TYR A 337 11.85 -10.08 3.13
C TYR A 337 10.61 -10.55 3.92
N HIS A 338 10.79 -11.03 5.15
CA HIS A 338 9.69 -11.52 5.99
C HIS A 338 8.90 -10.41 6.70
N VAL A 339 9.32 -9.14 6.58
CA VAL A 339 8.62 -7.99 7.16
C VAL A 339 7.81 -7.34 6.04
N SER A 340 6.49 -7.53 6.05
CA SER A 340 5.61 -6.86 5.11
C SER A 340 5.54 -5.36 5.37
N GLU A 341 5.13 -4.59 4.36
CA GLU A 341 4.92 -3.14 4.48
C GLU A 341 3.95 -2.80 5.62
N ALA A 342 2.81 -3.49 5.68
CA ALA A 342 1.81 -3.31 6.74
C ALA A 342 2.38 -3.58 8.15
N LEU A 343 3.19 -4.63 8.30
CA LEU A 343 3.82 -4.97 9.58
C LEU A 343 4.87 -3.94 9.98
N PHE A 344 5.63 -3.42 9.02
CA PHE A 344 6.61 -2.36 9.27
C PHE A 344 5.93 -1.04 9.66
N GLU A 345 4.82 -0.68 9.01
CA GLU A 345 4.00 0.48 9.39
C GLU A 345 3.41 0.33 10.80
N GLU A 346 2.95 -0.86 11.18
CA GLU A 346 2.47 -1.15 12.53
C GLU A 346 3.56 -0.93 13.57
N VAL A 347 4.77 -1.46 13.32
CA VAL A 347 5.95 -1.20 14.18
C VAL A 347 6.25 0.29 14.31
N CYS A 348 6.17 1.05 13.22
CA CYS A 348 6.38 2.49 13.25
C CYS A 348 5.27 3.22 14.06
N ARG A 349 4.02 2.76 13.97
CA ARG A 349 2.89 3.32 14.72
C ARG A 349 3.04 3.09 16.22
N GLU A 350 3.46 1.89 16.63
CA GLU A 350 3.77 1.60 18.03
C GLU A 350 4.94 2.45 18.53
N ALA A 351 6.02 2.56 17.76
CA ALA A 351 7.16 3.40 18.10
C ALA A 351 6.74 4.88 18.26
N ALA A 352 5.85 5.39 17.41
CA ALA A 352 5.34 6.75 17.49
C ALA A 352 4.50 7.00 18.75
N ALA A 353 3.68 6.02 19.14
CA ALA A 353 2.91 6.06 20.38
C ALA A 353 3.82 6.11 21.60
N ASP A 354 4.84 5.25 21.66
CA ASP A 354 5.84 5.20 22.75
C ASP A 354 6.77 6.43 22.78
N ALA A 355 6.95 7.10 21.62
CA ALA A 355 7.67 8.36 21.52
C ALA A 355 6.81 9.56 21.91
N GLY A 356 5.48 9.43 21.98
CA GLY A 356 4.56 10.52 22.24
C GLY A 356 4.50 11.56 21.11
N VAL A 357 4.74 11.14 19.86
CA VAL A 357 4.77 12.04 18.69
C VAL A 357 3.60 11.76 17.73
N ARG A 358 3.25 12.77 16.92
CA ARG A 358 2.31 12.62 15.81
C ARG A 358 3.08 12.74 14.49
N LEU A 359 2.97 11.73 13.65
CA LEU A 359 3.61 11.68 12.33
C LEU A 359 2.58 11.79 11.21
N ARG A 360 3.02 12.25 10.05
CA ARG A 360 2.27 12.19 8.79
C ARG A 360 3.09 11.38 7.80
N LEU A 361 2.49 10.35 7.20
CA LEU A 361 3.12 9.64 6.10
C LEU A 361 3.10 10.54 4.86
N LEU A 362 4.27 10.98 4.40
CA LEU A 362 4.37 11.85 3.22
C LEU A 362 4.40 11.06 1.91
N ALA A 363 5.03 9.89 1.92
CA ALA A 363 4.99 8.95 0.82
C ALA A 363 5.51 7.58 1.27
N PRO A 364 4.99 6.48 0.69
CA PRO A 364 5.70 5.22 0.69
C PRO A 364 7.00 5.36 -0.12
N LEU A 365 8.06 4.72 0.34
CA LEU A 365 9.35 4.63 -0.36
C LEU A 365 9.58 3.19 -0.77
N GLY A 366 10.24 3.00 -1.91
CA GLY A 366 10.55 1.68 -2.45
C GLY A 366 11.97 1.62 -2.98
N GLN A 367 12.31 0.45 -3.52
CA GLN A 367 13.50 0.29 -4.34
C GLN A 367 13.38 1.15 -5.62
N ALA A 368 14.51 1.66 -6.10
CA ALA A 368 14.58 2.48 -7.30
C ALA A 368 13.98 1.77 -8.53
N SER A 369 13.51 2.57 -9.49
CA SER A 369 12.77 2.10 -10.68
C SER A 369 13.50 1.07 -11.54
N ASP A 370 14.83 1.02 -11.50
CA ASP A 370 15.68 0.01 -12.16
C ASP A 370 15.69 -1.36 -11.46
N HIS A 371 15.06 -1.44 -10.29
CA HIS A 371 14.75 -2.66 -9.54
C HIS A 371 13.24 -2.93 -9.65
N CYS A 372 12.73 -3.21 -10.85
CA CYS A 372 11.28 -3.41 -11.03
C CYS A 372 10.76 -4.59 -10.18
N ARG A 373 9.59 -4.41 -9.55
CA ARG A 373 8.82 -5.53 -8.99
C ARG A 373 7.87 -6.04 -10.05
N LEU A 374 7.80 -7.36 -10.24
CA LEU A 374 6.77 -7.96 -11.09
C LEU A 374 5.42 -7.80 -10.41
N LEU A 375 4.43 -7.22 -11.08
CA LEU A 375 3.08 -7.14 -10.54
C LEU A 375 2.44 -8.54 -10.36
N THR A 376 2.83 -9.50 -11.20
CA THR A 376 2.42 -10.90 -11.08
C THR A 376 3.11 -11.62 -9.91
N TRP A 377 4.03 -10.94 -9.21
CA TRP A 377 4.53 -11.29 -7.89
C TRP A 377 3.77 -10.51 -6.82
N ALA A 378 2.58 -11.00 -6.45
CA ALA A 378 2.10 -10.79 -5.10
C ALA A 378 2.59 -11.98 -4.27
N ASP A 379 3.28 -11.70 -3.14
CA ASP A 379 3.69 -12.73 -2.17
C ASP A 379 2.48 -13.45 -1.51
N GLU A 380 1.26 -13.14 -1.94
CA GLU A 380 0.06 -13.84 -1.54
C GLU A 380 -0.95 -13.95 -2.70
N PRO A 381 -1.40 -15.16 -3.06
CA PRO A 381 -2.51 -15.31 -4.00
C PRO A 381 -3.79 -14.66 -3.46
N LEU A 382 -4.52 -13.95 -4.31
CA LEU A 382 -5.87 -13.45 -4.01
C LEU A 382 -6.88 -14.62 -4.05
N ASP A 383 -6.75 -15.54 -3.11
CA ASP A 383 -7.56 -16.74 -2.97
C ASP A 383 -8.47 -16.69 -1.74
N GLU A 384 -9.19 -17.78 -1.48
CA GLU A 384 -10.09 -17.90 -0.33
C GLU A 384 -9.36 -17.64 1.01
N ALA A 385 -8.09 -18.05 1.13
CA ALA A 385 -7.32 -17.88 2.36
C ALA A 385 -6.96 -16.40 2.59
N PHE A 386 -6.57 -15.68 1.53
CA PHE A 386 -6.34 -14.24 1.58
C PHE A 386 -7.59 -13.50 2.08
N PHE A 387 -8.73 -13.72 1.42
CA PHE A 387 -9.97 -13.00 1.76
C PHE A 387 -10.48 -13.40 3.14
N ARG A 388 -10.44 -14.68 3.52
CA ARG A 388 -10.81 -15.13 4.86
C ARG A 388 -9.96 -14.46 5.94
N ARG A 389 -8.64 -14.34 5.73
CA ARG A 389 -7.77 -13.69 6.71
C ARG A 389 -8.03 -12.18 6.79
N ARG A 390 -8.05 -11.48 5.66
CA ARG A 390 -8.25 -10.01 5.62
C ARG A 390 -9.62 -9.59 6.14
N LEU A 391 -10.68 -10.29 5.74
CA LEU A 391 -12.02 -10.06 6.29
C LEU A 391 -12.04 -10.38 7.79
N GLY A 392 -11.38 -11.45 8.23
CA GLY A 392 -11.27 -11.79 9.65
C GLY A 392 -10.59 -10.70 10.48
N GLU A 393 -9.49 -10.14 9.99
CA GLU A 393 -8.80 -8.99 10.60
C GLU A 393 -9.73 -7.77 10.72
N ALA A 394 -10.41 -7.42 9.61
CA ALA A 394 -11.35 -6.29 9.58
C ALA A 394 -12.52 -6.46 10.57
N LEU A 395 -13.13 -7.65 10.60
CA LEU A 395 -14.24 -7.99 11.49
C LEU A 395 -13.79 -8.03 12.95
N ALA A 396 -12.61 -8.59 13.24
CA ALA A 396 -12.06 -8.67 14.59
C ALA A 396 -11.85 -7.27 15.20
N LEU A 397 -11.47 -6.26 14.40
CA LEU A 397 -11.38 -4.88 14.85
C LEU A 397 -12.72 -4.34 15.34
N ARG A 398 -13.83 -4.72 14.70
CA ARG A 398 -15.19 -4.27 15.05
C ARG A 398 -15.80 -5.11 16.17
N ALA A 399 -15.31 -6.33 16.37
CA ALA A 399 -15.77 -7.23 17.43
C ALA A 399 -15.15 -6.95 18.82
N ARG A 400 -14.30 -5.93 18.97
CA ARG A 400 -13.59 -5.61 20.24
C ARG A 400 -14.50 -5.14 21.39
N GLY A 401 -15.81 -5.06 21.19
CA GLY A 401 -16.79 -4.77 22.24
C GLY A 401 -17.33 -6.02 22.94
N PRO A 402 -18.00 -5.88 24.10
CA PRO A 402 -18.50 -7.01 24.90
C PRO A 402 -19.60 -7.85 24.21
N ALA A 403 -20.15 -7.39 23.08
CA ALA A 403 -21.24 -8.03 22.34
C ALA A 403 -20.80 -8.71 21.04
N GLY A 404 -19.49 -8.77 20.74
CA GLY A 404 -18.99 -9.30 19.47
C GLY A 404 -19.23 -8.36 18.29
N LEU A 405 -19.45 -8.90 17.10
CA LEU A 405 -19.70 -8.11 15.89
C LEU A 405 -20.99 -7.29 16.04
N PRO A 406 -20.95 -5.96 15.83
CA PRO A 406 -22.12 -5.12 16.03
C PRO A 406 -23.25 -5.53 15.06
N PRO A 407 -24.52 -5.57 15.51
CA PRO A 407 -25.65 -5.93 14.66
C PRO A 407 -25.96 -4.83 13.64
N LEU A 408 -25.45 -3.63 13.82
CA LEU A 408 -25.59 -2.50 12.90
C LEU A 408 -24.24 -1.76 12.82
N GLY A 409 -23.69 -1.62 11.61
CA GLY A 409 -22.44 -0.88 11.42
C GLY A 409 -21.62 -1.32 10.22
N ARG A 410 -20.60 -0.53 9.88
CA ARG A 410 -19.63 -0.85 8.84
C ARG A 410 -18.61 -1.86 9.33
N LEU A 411 -18.54 -3.00 8.65
CA LEU A 411 -17.61 -4.09 8.97
C LEU A 411 -16.29 -3.98 8.20
N VAL A 412 -16.32 -3.48 6.96
CA VAL A 412 -15.13 -3.31 6.10
C VAL A 412 -15.12 -1.91 5.47
N TRP A 413 -13.98 -1.24 5.56
CA TRP A 413 -13.71 0.15 5.18
C TRP A 413 -12.62 0.22 4.10
N SER A 414 -12.83 -0.52 3.01
CA SER A 414 -12.02 -0.46 1.79
C SER A 414 -10.51 -0.47 2.07
N GLU A 415 -9.79 0.58 1.68
CA GLU A 415 -8.33 0.72 1.83
C GLU A 415 -7.88 0.65 3.29
N ALA A 416 -8.66 1.19 4.24
CA ALA A 416 -8.26 1.21 5.65
C ALA A 416 -8.21 -0.19 6.28
N ASP A 417 -8.89 -1.16 5.68
CA ASP A 417 -8.89 -2.56 6.11
C ASP A 417 -8.08 -3.47 5.17
N GLY A 418 -7.25 -2.89 4.28
CA GLY A 418 -6.41 -3.66 3.36
C GLY A 418 -7.19 -4.42 2.30
N LEU A 419 -8.43 -3.99 2.00
CA LEU A 419 -9.31 -4.55 0.96
C LEU A 419 -9.78 -3.43 0.02
N PRO A 420 -8.88 -2.87 -0.84
CA PRO A 420 -9.20 -1.72 -1.67
C PRO A 420 -10.40 -1.96 -2.58
N GLY A 421 -11.35 -1.03 -2.55
CA GLY A 421 -12.59 -1.10 -3.29
C GLY A 421 -13.66 -2.02 -2.71
N LEU A 422 -13.55 -2.47 -1.44
CA LEU A 422 -14.59 -3.25 -0.77
C LEU A 422 -15.21 -2.48 0.40
N VAL A 423 -16.53 -2.33 0.37
CA VAL A 423 -17.31 -1.86 1.52
C VAL A 423 -18.28 -2.95 1.94
N VAL A 424 -18.31 -3.25 3.24
CA VAL A 424 -19.28 -4.19 3.81
C VAL A 424 -19.95 -3.56 5.01
N ASP A 425 -21.26 -3.38 4.90
CA ASP A 425 -22.12 -2.83 5.95
C ASP A 425 -23.05 -3.94 6.48
N ARG A 426 -23.30 -3.97 7.79
CA ARG A 426 -24.26 -4.89 8.42
C ARG A 426 -25.49 -4.14 8.86
N TYR A 427 -26.65 -4.66 8.47
CA TYR A 427 -27.98 -4.22 8.87
C TYR A 427 -28.74 -5.39 9.46
N GLY A 428 -28.58 -5.61 10.77
CA GLY A 428 -29.19 -6.70 11.52
C GLY A 428 -28.83 -8.07 10.93
N PRO A 429 -29.82 -8.80 10.36
CA PRO A 429 -29.63 -10.12 9.79
C PRO A 429 -29.10 -10.10 8.34
N ALA A 430 -28.66 -8.97 7.80
CA ALA A 430 -28.18 -8.87 6.42
C ALA A 430 -26.86 -8.10 6.30
N LEU A 431 -26.04 -8.52 5.34
CA LEU A 431 -24.87 -7.77 4.88
C LEU A 431 -25.20 -7.04 3.58
N VAL A 432 -24.68 -5.83 3.43
CA VAL A 432 -24.67 -5.07 2.17
C VAL A 432 -23.22 -4.97 1.72
N VAL A 433 -22.92 -5.50 0.54
CA VAL A 433 -21.57 -5.59 -0.03
C VAL A 433 -21.50 -4.69 -1.26
N GLN A 434 -20.50 -3.83 -1.32
CA GLN A 434 -20.26 -2.92 -2.44
C GLN A 434 -18.84 -3.12 -2.96
N CYS A 435 -18.72 -3.33 -4.27
CA CYS A 435 -17.44 -3.34 -4.98
C CYS A 435 -17.29 -2.01 -5.72
N LEU A 436 -16.23 -1.27 -5.42
CA LEU A 436 -15.93 0.05 -6.02
C LEU A 436 -14.89 -0.04 -7.14
N THR A 437 -14.21 -1.20 -7.29
CA THR A 437 -13.17 -1.44 -8.30
C THR A 437 -13.43 -2.71 -9.10
N LEU A 438 -12.95 -2.76 -10.34
CA LEU A 438 -13.07 -3.95 -11.19
C LEU A 438 -12.39 -5.17 -10.56
N GLY A 439 -11.24 -4.98 -9.92
CA GLY A 439 -10.51 -6.04 -9.22
C GLY A 439 -11.34 -6.67 -8.11
N MET A 440 -11.95 -5.84 -7.26
CA MET A 440 -12.80 -6.34 -6.17
C MET A 440 -14.07 -7.00 -6.70
N ALA A 441 -14.68 -6.45 -7.75
CA ALA A 441 -15.85 -7.05 -8.40
C ALA A 441 -15.55 -8.46 -8.93
N ARG A 442 -14.36 -8.69 -9.52
CA ARG A 442 -13.91 -10.02 -9.97
C ARG A 442 -13.69 -10.99 -8.81
N CYS A 443 -13.26 -10.49 -7.65
CA CYS A 443 -13.02 -11.28 -6.44
C CYS A 443 -14.29 -11.51 -5.60
N ARG A 444 -15.45 -10.97 -5.99
CA ARG A 444 -16.68 -11.06 -5.21
C ARG A 444 -17.04 -12.47 -4.72
N PRO A 445 -16.94 -13.55 -5.52
CA PRO A 445 -17.25 -14.89 -5.03
C PRO A 445 -16.44 -15.26 -3.77
N LEU A 446 -15.13 -14.96 -3.79
CA LEU A 446 -14.21 -15.23 -2.68
C LEU A 446 -14.53 -14.36 -1.45
N VAL A 447 -14.88 -13.09 -1.68
CA VAL A 447 -15.33 -12.18 -0.60
C VAL A 447 -16.60 -12.71 0.06
N LEU A 448 -17.57 -13.14 -0.74
CA LEU A 448 -18.85 -13.66 -0.23
C LEU A 448 -18.66 -14.98 0.53
N ASP A 449 -17.76 -15.86 0.07
CA ASP A 449 -17.39 -17.09 0.79
C ASP A 449 -16.71 -16.77 2.12
N GLY A 450 -15.77 -15.82 2.13
CA GLY A 450 -15.09 -15.36 3.33
C GLY A 450 -16.06 -14.75 4.34
N LEU A 451 -16.94 -13.85 3.90
CA LEU A 451 -17.96 -13.23 4.76
C LEU A 451 -18.87 -14.27 5.38
N ALA A 452 -19.42 -15.20 4.59
CA ALA A 452 -20.31 -16.22 5.10
C ALA A 452 -19.65 -17.13 6.15
N ALA A 453 -18.36 -17.45 5.98
CA ALA A 453 -17.61 -18.23 6.96
C ALA A 453 -17.35 -17.46 8.26
N LEU A 454 -17.29 -16.13 8.22
CA LEU A 454 -16.94 -15.27 9.35
C LEU A 454 -18.14 -14.64 10.07
N THR A 455 -19.31 -14.67 9.45
CA THR A 455 -20.54 -14.06 9.97
C THR A 455 -21.66 -15.07 10.10
N ASP A 456 -21.37 -16.32 10.47
CA ASP A 456 -22.37 -17.38 10.69
C ASP A 456 -23.39 -17.53 9.54
N GLY A 457 -22.93 -17.35 8.30
CA GLY A 457 -23.75 -17.53 7.10
C GLY A 457 -24.78 -16.42 6.82
N LEU A 458 -24.63 -15.21 7.39
CA LEU A 458 -25.51 -14.07 7.06
C LEU A 458 -25.63 -13.87 5.52
N PRO A 459 -26.85 -13.63 5.00
CA PRO A 459 -27.05 -13.36 3.59
C PRO A 459 -26.45 -11.99 3.20
N ALA A 460 -25.98 -11.89 1.96
CA ALA A 460 -25.28 -10.71 1.45
C ALA A 460 -25.95 -10.15 0.19
N PHE A 461 -26.37 -8.89 0.28
CA PHE A 461 -26.96 -8.11 -0.79
C PHE A 461 -25.87 -7.28 -1.47
N ALA A 462 -25.65 -7.47 -2.77
CA ALA A 462 -24.77 -6.62 -3.55
C ALA A 462 -25.48 -5.31 -3.93
N HIS A 463 -24.81 -4.19 -3.70
CA HIS A 463 -25.33 -2.86 -4.03
C HIS A 463 -24.20 -1.98 -4.59
N ASP A 464 -23.74 -2.29 -5.80
CA ASP A 464 -22.67 -1.54 -6.44
C ASP A 464 -23.18 -0.20 -6.98
N GLU A 465 -22.40 0.88 -6.79
CA GLU A 465 -22.74 2.18 -7.34
C GLU A 465 -22.45 2.24 -8.86
N ALA A 466 -23.41 2.71 -9.64
CA ALA A 466 -23.31 2.73 -11.10
C ALA A 466 -22.19 3.65 -11.64
N ALA A 467 -21.84 4.72 -10.91
CA ALA A 467 -20.80 5.65 -11.33
C ALA A 467 -19.38 5.04 -11.23
N PRO A 468 -18.95 4.50 -10.07
CA PRO A 468 -17.69 3.72 -9.98
C PRO A 468 -17.65 2.55 -10.97
N ALA A 469 -18.74 1.79 -11.10
CA ALA A 469 -18.79 0.64 -12.01
C ALA A 469 -18.55 1.03 -13.48
N ARG A 470 -19.12 2.15 -13.92
CA ARG A 470 -18.90 2.71 -15.26
C ARG A 470 -17.46 3.17 -15.46
N LEU A 471 -16.84 3.80 -14.46
CA LEU A 471 -15.46 4.28 -14.54
C LEU A 471 -14.46 3.11 -14.62
N GLU A 472 -14.73 2.04 -13.88
CA GLU A 472 -13.87 0.85 -13.77
C GLU A 472 -14.16 -0.20 -14.86
N GLY A 473 -15.24 -0.05 -15.62
CA GLY A 473 -15.61 -0.93 -16.72
C GLY A 473 -16.17 -2.29 -16.28
N PHE A 474 -17.07 -2.32 -15.29
CA PHE A 474 -17.82 -3.52 -14.91
C PHE A 474 -19.32 -3.29 -14.78
N GLU A 475 -20.10 -4.37 -14.91
CA GLU A 475 -21.54 -4.34 -14.68
C GLU A 475 -21.86 -4.32 -13.18
N PRO A 476 -22.55 -3.29 -12.66
CA PRO A 476 -22.88 -3.21 -11.25
C PRO A 476 -23.89 -4.31 -10.88
N ALA A 477 -23.64 -5.00 -9.76
CA ALA A 477 -24.63 -5.93 -9.22
C ALA A 477 -25.54 -5.23 -8.22
N HIS A 478 -26.81 -5.59 -8.33
CA HIS A 478 -27.86 -5.10 -7.47
C HIS A 478 -28.84 -6.23 -7.15
N GLY A 479 -28.76 -6.79 -5.94
CA GLY A 479 -29.58 -7.92 -5.51
C GLY A 479 -28.86 -8.86 -4.56
N TRP A 480 -29.53 -9.94 -4.14
CA TRP A 480 -28.92 -10.97 -3.30
C TRP A 480 -27.81 -11.70 -4.05
N ALA A 481 -26.56 -11.45 -3.65
CA ALA A 481 -25.39 -12.10 -4.23
C ALA A 481 -25.02 -13.39 -3.49
N ARG A 482 -25.47 -13.54 -2.24
CA ARG A 482 -25.38 -14.79 -1.48
C ARG A 482 -26.58 -14.94 -0.54
N GLY A 483 -27.18 -16.13 -0.56
CA GLY A 483 -28.36 -16.44 0.24
C GLY A 483 -29.61 -15.69 -0.25
N ALA A 484 -30.64 -15.67 0.58
CA ALA A 484 -31.84 -14.88 0.38
C ALA A 484 -32.22 -14.23 1.72
N GLY A 485 -32.64 -12.98 1.68
CA GLY A 485 -33.06 -12.24 2.86
C GLY A 485 -34.24 -11.31 2.56
N PRO A 486 -34.77 -10.64 3.60
CA PRO A 486 -35.95 -9.80 3.45
C PRO A 486 -35.60 -8.53 2.65
N ALA A 487 -36.55 -8.03 1.86
CA ALA A 487 -36.39 -6.79 1.11
C ALA A 487 -36.21 -5.56 2.02
N SER A 488 -36.67 -5.65 3.27
CA SER A 488 -36.45 -4.63 4.30
C SER A 488 -36.09 -5.28 5.63
N VAL A 489 -35.18 -4.66 6.36
CA VAL A 489 -34.77 -5.06 7.71
C VAL A 489 -35.11 -3.97 8.71
N GLU A 490 -35.57 -4.36 9.89
CA GLU A 490 -35.66 -3.44 11.03
C GLU A 490 -34.36 -3.50 11.81
N VAL A 491 -33.79 -2.33 12.07
CA VAL A 491 -32.54 -2.17 12.83
C VAL A 491 -32.76 -1.20 13.96
N GLU A 492 -31.98 -1.34 15.02
CA GLU A 492 -32.02 -0.46 16.19
C GLU A 492 -30.66 0.23 16.38
N GLU A 493 -30.71 1.53 16.66
CA GLU A 493 -29.56 2.40 16.92
C GLU A 493 -29.89 3.27 18.13
N ASP A 494 -29.18 3.07 19.24
CA ASP A 494 -29.36 3.84 20.49
C ASP A 494 -30.82 3.93 20.97
N GLY A 495 -31.55 2.81 20.87
CA GLY A 495 -32.96 2.71 21.24
C GLY A 495 -33.95 3.27 20.21
N VAL A 496 -33.47 3.74 19.06
CA VAL A 496 -34.28 4.23 17.94
C VAL A 496 -34.32 3.18 16.84
N ARG A 497 -35.53 2.85 16.39
CA ARG A 497 -35.76 1.80 15.38
C ARG A 497 -35.93 2.37 13.99
N PHE A 498 -35.34 1.72 13.00
CA PHE A 498 -35.42 2.11 11.60
C PHE A 498 -35.80 0.92 10.72
N ARG A 499 -36.68 1.15 9.75
CA ARG A 499 -36.90 0.23 8.64
C ARG A 499 -36.00 0.62 7.47
N VAL A 500 -35.09 -0.28 7.12
CA VAL A 500 -34.09 -0.10 6.05
C VAL A 500 -34.47 -1.03 4.90
N THR A 501 -34.75 -0.47 3.72
CA THR A 501 -35.04 -1.28 2.52
C THR A 501 -33.74 -1.56 1.77
N LEU A 502 -33.36 -2.83 1.68
CA LEU A 502 -32.12 -3.25 1.05
C LEU A 502 -32.24 -3.08 -0.48
N GLY A 503 -31.49 -2.13 -1.04
CA GLY A 503 -31.48 -1.83 -2.48
C GLY A 503 -32.52 -0.79 -2.96
N ALA A 504 -33.18 -0.08 -2.05
CA ALA A 504 -34.02 1.07 -2.40
C ALA A 504 -33.54 2.36 -1.72
N GLY A 505 -33.68 3.48 -2.41
CA GLY A 505 -33.20 4.79 -1.96
C GLY A 505 -31.75 5.08 -2.34
N HIS A 506 -31.23 6.23 -1.93
CA HIS A 506 -29.81 6.55 -2.11
C HIS A 506 -28.99 5.70 -1.13
N LYS A 507 -28.20 4.75 -1.65
CA LYS A 507 -27.54 3.66 -0.91
C LYS A 507 -28.57 2.68 -0.30
N THR A 508 -28.85 2.80 1.00
CA THR A 508 -29.79 1.93 1.73
C THR A 508 -30.87 2.72 2.48
N GLY A 509 -30.84 4.06 2.38
CA GLY A 509 -31.74 4.94 3.12
C GLY A 509 -31.34 5.23 4.58
N LEU A 510 -30.37 4.51 5.15
CA LEU A 510 -29.80 4.80 6.47
C LEU A 510 -28.26 4.83 6.41
N TYR A 511 -27.70 6.03 6.49
CA TYR A 511 -26.27 6.31 6.47
C TYR A 511 -25.60 5.89 7.79
N LEU A 512 -24.78 4.84 7.75
CA LEU A 512 -24.09 4.30 8.93
C LEU A 512 -22.93 5.18 9.41
N ASP A 513 -22.39 6.04 8.56
CA ASP A 513 -21.40 7.06 8.87
C ASP A 513 -21.96 8.23 9.69
N GLN A 514 -23.28 8.42 9.68
CA GLN A 514 -23.97 9.48 10.44
C GLN A 514 -24.47 9.05 11.83
N ARG A 515 -24.16 7.82 12.28
CA ARG A 515 -24.69 7.25 13.54
C ARG A 515 -24.34 8.07 14.78
N GLU A 516 -23.05 8.33 14.98
CA GLU A 516 -22.57 9.10 16.12
C GLU A 516 -23.13 10.53 16.11
N ASN A 517 -23.30 11.11 14.92
CA ASN A 517 -23.90 12.43 14.76
C ASN A 517 -25.38 12.43 15.12
N ARG A 518 -26.12 11.37 14.78
CA ARG A 518 -27.53 11.21 15.18
C ARG A 518 -27.67 11.05 16.69
N ALA A 519 -26.85 10.21 17.32
CA ALA A 519 -26.82 10.07 18.77
C ALA A 519 -26.55 11.42 19.47
N ARG A 520 -25.58 12.18 18.96
CA ARG A 520 -25.25 13.52 19.46
C ARG A 520 -26.39 14.52 19.25
N ALA A 521 -27.05 14.48 18.10
CA ALA A 521 -28.23 15.31 17.84
C ALA A 521 -29.35 15.00 18.85
N GLY A 522 -29.58 13.73 19.16
CA GLY A 522 -30.48 13.29 20.23
C GLY A 522 -30.15 13.93 21.57
N GLY A 523 -28.89 13.86 22.00
CA GLY A 523 -28.43 14.49 23.25
C GLY A 523 -28.56 16.02 23.28
N LEU A 524 -28.51 16.69 22.12
CA LEU A 524 -28.71 18.14 22.00
C LEU A 524 -30.19 18.53 21.88
N ALA A 525 -31.12 17.60 21.69
CA ALA A 525 -32.49 17.92 21.30
C ALA A 525 -33.46 18.17 22.47
N ALA A 526 -33.10 17.76 23.70
CA ALA A 526 -33.97 17.83 24.86
C ALA A 526 -34.63 19.21 25.06
N GLY A 527 -35.96 19.25 25.06
CA GLY A 527 -36.76 20.47 25.27
C GLY A 527 -36.75 21.47 24.10
N ARG A 528 -36.14 21.14 22.96
CA ARG A 528 -35.98 22.05 21.80
C ARG A 528 -36.95 21.70 20.66
N ASP A 529 -37.24 22.70 19.83
CA ASP A 529 -37.82 22.49 18.50
C ASP A 529 -36.68 22.20 17.52
N VAL A 530 -36.84 21.18 16.68
CA VAL A 530 -35.78 20.70 15.78
C VAL A 530 -36.17 20.92 14.33
N LEU A 531 -35.23 21.39 13.52
CA LEU A 531 -35.33 21.42 12.07
C LEU A 531 -34.35 20.39 11.50
N ASP A 532 -34.86 19.42 10.75
CA ASP A 532 -34.09 18.39 10.05
C ASP A 532 -34.27 18.59 8.54
N ALA A 533 -33.31 19.28 7.93
CA ALA A 533 -33.36 19.63 6.52
C ALA A 533 -32.50 18.69 5.69
N PHE A 534 -33.06 18.22 4.55
CA PHE A 534 -32.56 17.07 3.80
C PHE A 534 -32.64 15.80 4.66
N CYS A 535 -33.83 15.54 5.21
CA CYS A 535 -33.98 14.57 6.30
C CYS A 535 -33.81 13.11 5.88
N TYR A 536 -33.79 12.80 4.57
CA TYR A 536 -33.79 11.43 4.05
C TYR A 536 -34.88 10.58 4.74
N ALA A 537 -34.51 9.45 5.35
CA ALA A 537 -35.42 8.58 6.10
C ALA A 537 -35.74 9.06 7.53
N GLY A 538 -35.47 10.34 7.85
CA GLY A 538 -35.80 10.98 9.12
C GLY A 538 -34.91 10.58 10.29
N GLY A 539 -33.66 10.19 10.02
CA GLY A 539 -32.72 9.68 11.03
C GLY A 539 -32.50 10.65 12.18
N PHE A 540 -32.10 11.89 11.88
CA PHE A 540 -31.83 12.91 12.90
C PHE A 540 -33.09 13.30 13.68
N ALA A 541 -34.21 13.51 13.00
CA ALA A 541 -35.49 13.77 13.65
C ALA A 541 -35.94 12.64 14.60
N CYS A 542 -35.78 11.37 14.22
CA CYS A 542 -36.13 10.24 15.10
C CYS A 542 -35.28 10.25 16.37
N HIS A 543 -33.96 10.42 16.26
CA HIS A 543 -33.08 10.53 17.44
C HIS A 543 -33.37 11.78 18.27
N ALA A 544 -33.65 12.92 17.64
CA ALA A 544 -33.99 14.14 18.34
C ALA A 544 -35.29 13.99 19.16
N LEU A 545 -36.33 13.37 18.58
CA LEU A 545 -37.61 13.13 19.26
C LEU A 545 -37.51 12.09 20.38
N ALA A 546 -36.68 11.06 20.19
CA ALA A 546 -36.33 10.09 21.23
C ALA A 546 -35.54 10.76 22.39
N GLY A 547 -34.62 11.67 22.05
CA GLY A 547 -33.84 12.49 22.98
C GLY A 547 -34.61 13.62 23.67
N GLY A 548 -35.93 13.71 23.46
CA GLY A 548 -36.79 14.66 24.18
C GLY A 548 -37.03 16.00 23.47
N ALA A 549 -36.86 16.09 22.15
CA ALA A 549 -37.36 17.24 21.39
C ALA A 549 -38.86 17.45 21.61
N ARG A 550 -39.28 18.72 21.65
CA ARG A 550 -40.71 19.09 21.73
C ARG A 550 -41.44 18.75 20.44
N ARG A 551 -40.83 19.11 19.32
CA ARG A 551 -41.28 18.79 17.96
C ARG A 551 -40.10 18.79 16.97
N ALA A 552 -40.29 18.13 15.84
CA ALA A 552 -39.33 18.15 14.73
C ALA A 552 -40.03 18.53 13.41
N VAL A 553 -39.41 19.40 12.61
CA VAL A 553 -39.83 19.74 11.25
C VAL A 553 -38.83 19.10 10.30
N LEU A 554 -39.30 18.18 9.45
CA LEU A 554 -38.49 17.43 8.50
C LEU A 554 -38.74 17.97 7.09
N LEU A 555 -37.67 18.35 6.39
CA LEU A 555 -37.74 18.89 5.03
C LEU A 555 -37.02 17.96 4.05
N GLU A 556 -37.72 17.51 3.02
CA GLU A 556 -37.16 16.74 1.93
C GLU A 556 -38.00 16.90 0.65
N SER A 557 -37.35 16.77 -0.50
CA SER A 557 -37.95 16.86 -1.82
C SER A 557 -38.37 15.50 -2.38
N SER A 558 -37.70 14.40 -1.99
CA SER A 558 -38.03 13.04 -2.43
C SER A 558 -39.26 12.46 -1.71
N PRO A 559 -40.35 12.12 -2.44
CA PRO A 559 -41.51 11.45 -1.87
C PRO A 559 -41.16 10.10 -1.21
N GLU A 560 -40.20 9.37 -1.78
CA GLU A 560 -39.75 8.06 -1.29
C GLU A 560 -39.04 8.20 0.06
N ALA A 561 -38.14 9.17 0.18
CA ALA A 561 -37.46 9.48 1.44
C ALA A 561 -38.47 9.89 2.52
N LEU A 562 -39.45 10.70 2.17
CA LEU A 562 -40.51 11.12 3.09
C LEU A 562 -41.43 9.97 3.52
N ALA A 563 -41.73 9.03 2.62
CA ALA A 563 -42.46 7.82 2.99
C ALA A 563 -41.68 6.99 4.02
N ALA A 564 -40.36 6.84 3.82
CA ALA A 564 -39.48 6.18 4.79
C ALA A 564 -39.42 6.94 6.13
N ALA A 565 -39.30 8.27 6.10
CA ALA A 565 -39.32 9.11 7.30
C ALA A 565 -40.61 8.94 8.10
N ARG A 566 -41.78 8.98 7.45
CA ARG A 566 -43.08 8.75 8.11
C ARG A 566 -43.16 7.36 8.72
N ALA A 567 -42.68 6.33 8.02
CA ALA A 567 -42.64 4.97 8.54
C ALA A 567 -41.75 4.86 9.78
N ASN A 568 -40.56 5.47 9.78
CA ASN A 568 -39.63 5.45 10.91
C ASN A 568 -40.16 6.25 12.11
N LEU A 569 -40.79 7.41 11.87
CA LEU A 569 -41.46 8.19 12.91
C LEU A 569 -42.61 7.41 13.58
N ALA A 570 -43.40 6.67 12.79
CA ALA A 570 -44.45 5.81 13.30
C ALA A 570 -43.89 4.61 14.07
N LEU A 571 -42.82 3.99 13.57
CA LEU A 571 -42.13 2.87 14.22
C LEU A 571 -41.61 3.23 15.63
N ASN A 572 -41.23 4.49 15.83
CA ASN A 572 -40.78 5.01 17.12
C ASN A 572 -41.89 5.66 17.96
N GLY A 573 -43.14 5.67 17.48
CA GLY A 573 -44.26 6.28 18.22
C GLY A 573 -44.15 7.80 18.38
N VAL A 574 -43.38 8.48 17.52
CA VAL A 574 -43.11 9.93 17.61
C VAL A 574 -43.73 10.75 16.49
N ALA A 575 -44.51 10.13 15.61
CA ALA A 575 -45.14 10.79 14.46
C ALA A 575 -46.01 12.00 14.83
N ALA A 576 -46.70 11.98 15.97
CA ALA A 576 -47.54 13.09 16.41
C ALA A 576 -46.75 14.37 16.78
N ARG A 577 -45.44 14.25 17.01
CA ARG A 577 -44.52 15.37 17.31
C ARG A 577 -43.70 15.81 16.08
N ALA A 578 -44.01 15.27 14.90
CA ALA A 578 -43.24 15.52 13.69
C ALA A 578 -44.11 16.18 12.61
N GLU A 579 -43.60 17.27 12.03
CA GLU A 579 -44.14 17.89 10.82
C GLU A 579 -43.26 17.49 9.64
N VAL A 580 -43.83 16.77 8.68
CA VAL A 580 -43.09 16.26 7.52
C VAL A 580 -43.52 16.99 6.26
N VAL A 581 -42.61 17.79 5.70
CA VAL A 581 -42.88 18.74 4.63
C VAL A 581 -42.21 18.29 3.33
N ALA A 582 -43.03 18.04 2.30
CA ALA A 582 -42.58 17.78 0.95
C ALA A 582 -42.36 19.10 0.21
N ALA A 583 -41.11 19.56 0.16
CA ALA A 583 -40.79 20.85 -0.45
C ALA A 583 -39.34 20.92 -0.94
N ASN A 584 -39.08 21.87 -1.83
CA ASN A 584 -37.71 22.31 -2.07
C ASN A 584 -37.17 22.94 -0.77
N VAL A 585 -36.08 22.36 -0.25
CA VAL A 585 -35.52 22.78 1.05
C VAL A 585 -35.13 24.26 1.06
N PHE A 586 -34.61 24.81 -0.04
CA PHE A 586 -34.24 26.23 -0.10
C PHE A 586 -35.46 27.15 0.02
N ASP A 587 -36.54 26.83 -0.69
CA ASP A 587 -37.79 27.60 -0.62
C ASP A 587 -38.42 27.53 0.76
N GLU A 588 -38.37 26.35 1.36
CA GLU A 588 -38.98 26.12 2.66
C GLU A 588 -38.20 26.81 3.79
N LEU A 589 -36.87 26.80 3.73
CA LEU A 589 -36.03 27.62 4.63
C LEU A 589 -36.36 29.11 4.49
N ARG A 590 -36.56 29.61 3.25
CA ARG A 590 -36.99 31.00 3.01
C ARG A 590 -38.38 31.31 3.57
N ARG A 591 -39.30 30.34 3.52
CA ARG A 591 -40.66 30.48 4.06
C ARG A 591 -40.65 30.53 5.58
N LEU A 592 -39.94 29.60 6.23
CA LEU A 592 -39.77 29.53 7.68
C LEU A 592 -39.11 30.80 8.23
N GLU A 593 -38.10 31.33 7.53
CA GLU A 593 -37.42 32.57 7.91
C GLU A 593 -38.39 33.76 7.87
N ARG A 594 -39.17 33.89 6.79
CA ARG A 594 -40.21 34.94 6.64
C ARG A 594 -41.32 34.81 7.67
N ALA A 595 -41.67 33.59 8.08
CA ALA A 595 -42.64 33.31 9.12
C ALA A 595 -42.10 33.57 10.55
N GLY A 596 -40.83 33.95 10.70
CA GLY A 596 -40.23 34.19 12.01
C GLY A 596 -40.00 32.91 12.83
N ALA A 597 -39.99 31.73 12.20
CA ALA A 597 -39.79 30.46 12.90
C ALA A 597 -38.42 30.41 13.59
N ARG A 598 -38.35 29.73 14.74
CA ARG A 598 -37.10 29.54 15.51
C ARG A 598 -36.98 28.12 16.03
N PHE A 599 -35.78 27.57 15.94
CA PHE A 599 -35.45 26.20 16.32
C PHE A 599 -34.28 26.19 17.30
N GLY A 600 -34.32 25.30 18.29
CA GLY A 600 -33.20 25.11 19.22
C GLY A 600 -32.10 24.22 18.64
N LEU A 601 -32.41 23.42 17.63
CA LEU A 601 -31.46 22.59 16.90
C LEU A 601 -31.82 22.60 15.41
N CYS A 602 -30.87 22.94 14.54
CA CYS A 602 -30.99 22.80 13.10
C CYS A 602 -29.97 21.75 12.63
N VAL A 603 -30.42 20.81 11.80
CA VAL A 603 -29.60 19.80 11.14
C VAL A 603 -29.68 20.01 9.63
N LEU A 604 -28.52 20.13 8.99
CA LEU A 604 -28.38 20.26 7.55
C LEU A 604 -27.53 19.11 7.01
N ASP A 605 -28.13 18.15 6.32
CA ASP A 605 -27.43 17.04 5.65
C ASP A 605 -27.61 17.09 4.11
N PRO A 606 -27.13 18.15 3.45
CA PRO A 606 -27.38 18.35 2.03
C PRO A 606 -26.70 17.28 1.15
N PRO A 607 -27.35 16.86 0.04
CA PRO A 607 -26.69 16.04 -0.98
C PRO A 607 -25.53 16.82 -1.65
N PRO A 608 -24.64 16.13 -2.39
CA PRO A 608 -23.63 16.81 -3.20
C PRO A 608 -24.29 17.71 -4.25
N PHE A 609 -24.05 19.01 -4.16
CA PHE A 609 -24.55 20.00 -5.12
C PHE A 609 -23.67 20.07 -6.39
N ALA A 610 -22.39 19.74 -6.28
CA ALA A 610 -21.46 19.72 -7.43
C ALA A 610 -21.30 18.29 -7.98
N ARG A 611 -21.55 18.12 -9.28
CA ARG A 611 -21.26 16.88 -10.04
C ARG A 611 -20.08 17.01 -11.00
N SER A 612 -19.49 18.21 -11.06
CA SER A 612 -18.32 18.54 -11.89
C SER A 612 -17.59 19.73 -11.29
N ARG A 613 -16.31 19.92 -11.68
CA ARG A 613 -15.51 21.08 -11.27
C ARG A 613 -16.13 22.41 -11.71
N SER A 614 -16.77 22.44 -12.87
CA SER A 614 -17.46 23.63 -13.40
C SER A 614 -18.71 24.01 -12.59
N ALA A 615 -19.31 23.08 -11.84
CA ALA A 615 -20.48 23.33 -10.99
C ALA A 615 -20.10 23.76 -9.56
N LEU A 616 -18.80 23.78 -9.22
CA LEU A 616 -18.32 23.98 -7.86
C LEU A 616 -18.73 25.33 -7.27
N GLU A 617 -18.57 26.43 -8.01
CA GLU A 617 -18.92 27.75 -7.51
C GLU A 617 -20.42 27.89 -7.23
N ALA A 618 -21.27 27.31 -8.08
CA ALA A 618 -22.71 27.29 -7.87
C ALA A 618 -23.08 26.44 -6.64
N ALA A 619 -22.42 25.30 -6.46
CA ALA A 619 -22.58 24.45 -5.27
C ALA A 619 -22.19 25.19 -3.98
N LEU A 620 -21.05 25.89 -3.96
CA LEU A 620 -20.60 26.69 -2.81
C LEU A 620 -21.60 27.81 -2.47
N ARG A 621 -22.20 28.46 -3.48
CA ARG A 621 -23.30 29.42 -3.27
C ARG A 621 -24.51 28.76 -2.61
N GLY A 622 -24.88 27.56 -3.06
CA GLY A 622 -25.95 26.76 -2.45
C GLY A 622 -25.68 26.41 -0.98
N TYR A 623 -24.49 25.87 -0.68
CA TYR A 623 -24.07 25.55 0.69
C TYR A 623 -24.05 26.78 1.60
N LYS A 624 -23.58 27.92 1.09
CA LYS A 624 -23.60 29.19 1.80
C LYS A 624 -25.03 29.63 2.12
N GLU A 625 -25.95 29.53 1.16
CA GLU A 625 -27.35 29.93 1.36
C GLU A 625 -28.03 29.10 2.46
N ILE A 626 -27.96 27.76 2.39
CA ILE A 626 -28.65 26.91 3.38
C ILE A 626 -28.10 27.13 4.79
N ASN A 627 -26.78 27.29 4.93
CA ASN A 627 -26.14 27.54 6.22
C ASN A 627 -26.56 28.89 6.79
N LEU A 628 -26.52 29.95 5.99
CA LEU A 628 -26.94 31.29 6.40
C LEU A 628 -28.40 31.28 6.89
N ARG A 629 -29.29 30.61 6.16
CA ARG A 629 -30.72 30.54 6.54
C ARG A 629 -30.95 29.73 7.79
N ALA A 630 -30.30 28.57 7.92
CA ALA A 630 -30.38 27.78 9.15
C ALA A 630 -29.87 28.57 10.36
N MET A 631 -28.75 29.30 10.23
CA MET A 631 -28.25 30.18 11.29
C MET A 631 -29.27 31.26 11.70
N ARG A 632 -30.02 31.83 10.75
CA ARG A 632 -31.09 32.80 11.05
C ARG A 632 -32.33 32.18 11.70
N LEU A 633 -32.54 30.89 11.49
CA LEU A 633 -33.62 30.11 12.08
C LEU A 633 -33.26 29.60 13.49
N LEU A 634 -32.02 29.76 13.96
CA LEU A 634 -31.65 29.37 15.32
C LEU A 634 -32.23 30.31 16.38
N ALA A 635 -32.79 29.72 17.42
CA ALA A 635 -33.06 30.41 18.67
C ALA A 635 -31.73 30.78 19.38
N PRO A 636 -31.71 31.80 20.25
CA PRO A 636 -30.56 32.09 21.10
C PRO A 636 -30.11 30.85 21.88
N GLY A 637 -28.81 30.54 21.83
CA GLY A 637 -28.25 29.33 22.45
C GLY A 637 -28.55 28.01 21.68
N GLY A 638 -29.08 28.11 20.46
CA GLY A 638 -29.35 26.98 19.59
C GLY A 638 -28.09 26.38 18.96
N HIS A 639 -28.23 25.15 18.46
CA HIS A 639 -27.15 24.39 17.84
C HIS A 639 -27.40 24.18 16.34
N LEU A 640 -26.35 24.31 15.51
CA LEU A 640 -26.38 23.94 14.09
C LEU A 640 -25.44 22.75 13.88
N LEU A 641 -25.98 21.66 13.33
CA LEU A 641 -25.22 20.56 12.78
C LEU A 641 -25.28 20.66 11.26
N THR A 642 -24.13 20.77 10.60
CA THR A 642 -24.06 20.84 9.14
C THR A 642 -23.03 19.84 8.63
N PHE A 643 -23.39 19.12 7.58
CA PHE A 643 -22.55 18.10 6.96
C PHE A 643 -22.20 18.46 5.52
N SER A 644 -21.07 17.95 5.04
CA SER A 644 -20.64 18.11 3.65
C SER A 644 -20.22 16.76 3.07
N CYS A 645 -20.98 16.26 2.10
CA CYS A 645 -20.67 15.04 1.36
C CYS A 645 -19.86 15.33 0.09
N SER A 646 -18.69 15.97 0.24
CA SER A 646 -17.83 16.35 -0.89
C SER A 646 -16.42 15.78 -0.73
N TYR A 647 -16.14 14.66 -1.40
CA TYR A 647 -14.79 14.08 -1.48
C TYR A 647 -13.83 14.92 -2.36
N HIS A 648 -14.33 15.97 -3.02
CA HIS A 648 -13.62 16.77 -4.04
C HIS A 648 -13.79 18.29 -3.90
N VAL A 649 -14.20 18.79 -2.72
CA VAL A 649 -14.34 20.24 -2.44
C VAL A 649 -13.30 20.68 -1.41
#